data_AF-A0A7J4QUB9-F1
#
_entry.id   AF-A0A7J4QUB9-F1
#
_cell.length_a   1.000
_cell.length_b   1.000
_cell.length_c   1.000
_cell.angle_alpha   90.00
_cell.angle_beta   90.00
_cell.angle_gamma   90.00
#
_symmetry.space_group_name_H-M   'P 1'
#
loop_
_entity.id
_entity.type
_entity.pdbx_description
1 polymer ?
#
loop_
_entity_poly.entity_id
_entity_poly.type
_entity_poly.pdbx_seq_one_letter_code
_entity_poly.pdbx_strand_id
1 'polypeptide(L)'
;GVAISLKDPNGVLSDTFVFDSGPASQDGWSSEAISIPASSVSDDEFVYVRGDGCSYLPDTDTADDWKHHWSITGSMGTLCLQSEFAQSEALIVPIIGPQNGLLELKQFIDDSQTSLKIQLYQLQDAYLVQALLDALQRGVSVELMLDSGCINCNIWSETDLQYKNDFAYTLIQAGATVYEFNTGSDEPYLYLHSKVAVRDSSSVWMSSGNWKSSSVPAPGVRGNVEWSIIIDNLELAHMVDQQFNLDIHWSEMMSLSDYDQYNFYAPNTIGGGGVQAAIQTSVSGELLTCPENCVTKITDFIRSANSEVLLSQQTLDVDWAYGWGDENPIITALHDVAMNGVGVHLIINGAYLDDDDQEVVDLFNEVWNGSQGLDASAIVMSEDDDVSKLHNKGIIVDGESVLVSSINMGSSAMNRNREMGVIIHSAAITQYYLDAWHVDWNRLDNVTDTDQDSLTDKWEVANGLNRTKRIMPNGMTEDMYDSDGDGVNNTDEEKQGGHPLLADTDGDCAIDSVEIAWAQSTALNSSVENVAIFDALNLEDADGDGIKDTDKYGCDLSAVIDTDEPDDNQTVDPDADDDLDGILNKFDLCPDTEVGGLTDLDGCSSEQLSDNADASDGEKDNTGSNSMLIVMLVAAIFCAGAFLILKQLESKASQAKDLVSIEEQEMMLMENSEAVDTEEWSMPVLDGSGGEVASEASSGISDADLAKFPGWGEDVIQRYLDNGWTIEQLQEYYQEQLQDNQ
;
A
#
# COMPACT_ATOMS: atom_id res chain seq x y z
N GLY A 1 -11.78 31.37 18.23
CA GLY A 1 -12.99 31.19 17.43
C GLY A 1 -13.86 32.42 17.37
N VAL A 2 -14.71 32.49 16.34
CA VAL A 2 -15.59 33.62 16.04
C VAL A 2 -16.89 33.11 15.43
N ALA A 3 -17.99 33.84 15.63
CA ALA A 3 -19.19 33.70 14.84
C ALA A 3 -19.42 34.98 14.02
N ILE A 4 -19.55 34.83 12.71
CA ILE A 4 -19.76 35.93 11.76
C ILE A 4 -21.17 35.76 11.17
N SER A 5 -22.09 36.63 11.57
CA SER A 5 -23.44 36.66 10.99
C SER A 5 -23.55 37.72 9.90
N LEU A 6 -23.95 37.30 8.71
CA LEU A 6 -24.35 38.17 7.61
C LEU A 6 -25.80 38.60 7.81
N LYS A 7 -26.04 39.90 7.79
CA LYS A 7 -27.38 40.48 7.93
C LYS A 7 -27.71 41.34 6.73
N ASP A 8 -28.97 41.30 6.32
CA ASP A 8 -29.49 42.18 5.27
C ASP A 8 -29.52 43.65 5.75
N PRO A 9 -29.79 44.63 4.87
CA PRO A 9 -29.89 46.05 5.26
C PRO A 9 -30.99 46.36 6.30
N ASN A 10 -31.93 45.44 6.53
CA ASN A 10 -32.99 45.56 7.54
C ASN A 10 -32.60 44.93 8.89
N GLY A 11 -31.43 44.29 8.96
CA GLY A 11 -30.93 43.60 10.15
C GLY A 11 -31.45 42.18 10.31
N VAL A 12 -32.08 41.60 9.28
CA VAL A 12 -32.51 40.20 9.25
C VAL A 12 -31.30 39.31 8.96
N LEU A 13 -31.14 38.26 9.75
CA LEU A 13 -30.09 37.27 9.55
C LEU A 13 -30.24 36.61 8.17
N SER A 14 -29.17 36.61 7.39
CA SER A 14 -29.10 36.00 6.07
C SER A 14 -28.32 34.68 6.09
N ASP A 15 -27.22 34.64 6.84
CA ASP A 15 -26.30 33.50 6.93
C ASP A 15 -25.43 33.70 8.19
N THR A 16 -24.92 32.63 8.77
CA THR A 16 -23.94 32.64 9.87
C THR A 16 -22.82 31.67 9.55
N PHE A 17 -21.60 32.09 9.83
CA PHE A 17 -20.41 31.26 9.80
C PHE A 17 -19.83 31.16 11.20
N VAL A 18 -19.61 29.95 11.71
CA VAL A 18 -18.98 29.73 13.03
C VAL A 18 -17.64 29.01 12.84
N PHE A 19 -16.57 29.60 13.38
CA PHE A 19 -15.20 29.15 13.18
C PHE A 19 -14.45 28.96 14.49
N ASP A 20 -13.66 27.89 14.56
CA ASP A 20 -12.79 27.48 15.66
C ASP A 20 -13.59 27.44 16.98
N SER A 21 -13.12 27.98 18.11
CA SER A 21 -13.88 28.08 19.37
C SER A 21 -15.09 29.04 19.34
N GLY A 22 -15.71 29.27 18.17
CA GLY A 22 -16.95 30.04 18.03
C GLY A 22 -18.17 29.29 18.59
N PRO A 23 -19.23 29.99 19.04
CA PRO A 23 -20.39 29.35 19.62
C PRO A 23 -21.23 28.62 18.55
N ALA A 24 -21.21 27.29 18.56
CA ALA A 24 -22.05 26.44 17.71
C ALA A 24 -23.57 26.69 17.89
N SER A 25 -23.97 27.33 18.98
CA SER A 25 -25.35 27.73 19.27
C SER A 25 -25.78 29.05 18.60
N GLN A 26 -24.96 29.63 17.73
CA GLN A 26 -25.26 30.88 17.05
C GLN A 26 -26.47 30.72 16.10
N ASP A 27 -27.39 31.69 16.13
CA ASP A 27 -28.54 31.72 15.21
C ASP A 27 -28.07 31.64 13.74
N GLY A 28 -28.71 30.77 12.95
CA GLY A 28 -28.36 30.51 11.54
C GLY A 28 -27.15 29.58 11.35
N TRP A 29 -26.76 28.84 12.39
CA TRP A 29 -25.78 27.76 12.32
C TRP A 29 -26.35 26.53 13.04
N SER A 30 -26.05 25.34 12.53
CA SER A 30 -26.69 24.10 12.99
C SER A 30 -25.74 22.94 13.29
N SER A 31 -24.42 23.16 13.19
CA SER A 31 -23.39 22.15 13.49
C SER A 31 -22.32 22.68 14.46
N GLU A 32 -21.26 21.90 14.68
CA GLU A 32 -20.02 22.38 15.27
C GLU A 32 -19.42 23.54 14.46
N ALA A 33 -18.52 24.29 15.10
CA ALA A 33 -17.74 25.30 14.42
C ALA A 33 -16.71 24.67 13.46
N ILE A 34 -16.44 25.33 12.35
CA ILE A 34 -15.44 24.90 11.38
C ILE A 34 -14.05 25.03 12.01
N SER A 35 -13.23 24.00 11.95
CA SER A 35 -11.84 24.02 12.43
C SER A 35 -10.85 23.98 11.27
N ILE A 36 -9.63 24.45 11.55
CA ILE A 36 -8.47 24.16 10.71
C ILE A 36 -8.15 22.67 10.89
N PRO A 37 -7.82 21.92 9.82
CA PRO A 37 -7.25 20.58 9.92
C PRO A 37 -6.12 20.53 10.95
N ALA A 38 -6.10 19.52 11.82
CA ALA A 38 -5.14 19.41 12.93
C ALA A 38 -3.67 19.33 12.48
N SER A 39 -3.43 19.04 11.21
CA SER A 39 -2.15 18.76 10.56
C SER A 39 -1.80 19.73 9.42
N SER A 40 -2.47 20.87 9.36
CA SER A 40 -2.26 21.86 8.32
C SER A 40 -0.85 22.46 8.33
N VAL A 41 -0.27 22.70 7.14
CA VAL A 41 1.14 23.12 6.96
C VAL A 41 1.40 24.56 7.46
N SER A 42 0.36 25.39 7.59
CA SER A 42 0.43 26.65 8.35
C SER A 42 -0.97 27.20 8.66
N ASP A 43 -1.14 27.79 9.86
CA ASP A 43 -2.39 28.44 10.28
C ASP A 43 -2.77 29.67 9.42
N ASP A 44 -1.86 30.17 8.59
CA ASP A 44 -1.99 31.44 7.86
C ASP A 44 -2.41 31.26 6.39
N GLU A 45 -2.55 30.03 5.89
CA GLU A 45 -2.67 29.76 4.44
C GLU A 45 -3.99 29.16 3.96
N PHE A 46 -4.93 28.83 4.84
CA PHE A 46 -6.18 28.16 4.43
C PHE A 46 -7.23 29.13 3.88
N VAL A 47 -7.71 28.83 2.68
CA VAL A 47 -8.84 29.47 2.02
C VAL A 47 -10.01 28.49 2.02
N TYR A 48 -10.94 28.71 2.95
CA TYR A 48 -12.20 27.98 3.00
C TYR A 48 -13.08 28.36 1.81
N VAL A 49 -13.52 27.36 1.07
CA VAL A 49 -14.46 27.52 -0.04
C VAL A 49 -15.77 26.90 0.40
N ARG A 50 -16.86 27.68 0.34
CA ARG A 50 -18.19 27.12 0.59
C ARG A 50 -18.62 26.32 -0.63
N GLY A 51 -18.91 25.04 -0.43
CA GLY A 51 -19.21 24.12 -1.51
C GLY A 51 -18.02 23.94 -2.44
N ASP A 52 -18.24 23.88 -3.75
CA ASP A 52 -17.22 23.77 -4.80
C ASP A 52 -16.67 25.14 -5.22
N GLY A 53 -17.22 26.24 -4.69
CA GLY A 53 -16.85 27.61 -5.04
C GLY A 53 -17.35 28.11 -6.40
N CYS A 54 -18.07 27.28 -7.17
CA CYS A 54 -18.38 27.53 -8.58
C CYS A 54 -19.87 27.33 -8.88
N SER A 55 -20.45 26.26 -8.38
CA SER A 55 -21.87 25.95 -8.44
C SER A 55 -22.59 26.52 -7.22
N TYR A 56 -23.88 26.82 -7.37
CA TYR A 56 -24.71 27.16 -6.21
C TYR A 56 -25.05 25.87 -5.46
N LEU A 57 -24.27 25.54 -4.43
CA LEU A 57 -24.62 24.47 -3.50
C LEU A 57 -25.62 24.97 -2.44
N PRO A 58 -26.56 24.11 -1.99
CA PRO A 58 -27.45 24.42 -0.88
C PRO A 58 -26.62 24.70 0.38
N ASP A 59 -26.82 25.87 0.95
CA ASP A 59 -26.33 26.22 2.28
C ASP A 59 -27.09 25.39 3.32
N THR A 60 -26.40 24.51 4.03
CA THR A 60 -27.01 23.68 5.07
C THR A 60 -26.89 24.31 6.45
N ASP A 61 -26.26 25.50 6.54
CA ASP A 61 -25.89 26.15 7.78
C ASP A 61 -25.02 25.22 8.65
N THR A 62 -24.12 24.43 8.04
CA THR A 62 -23.24 23.48 8.74
C THR A 62 -21.77 23.62 8.33
N ALA A 63 -20.86 23.06 9.14
CA ALA A 63 -19.44 23.04 8.89
C ALA A 63 -19.08 22.23 7.64
N ASP A 64 -19.88 21.23 7.28
CA ASP A 64 -19.64 20.37 6.13
C ASP A 64 -19.72 21.14 4.81
N ASP A 65 -20.50 22.24 4.77
CA ASP A 65 -20.53 23.15 3.62
C ASP A 65 -19.14 23.74 3.30
N TRP A 66 -18.21 23.73 4.25
CA TRP A 66 -16.88 24.32 4.15
C TRP A 66 -15.75 23.29 4.19
N LYS A 67 -16.10 22.01 4.45
CA LYS A 67 -15.17 20.87 4.35
C LYS A 67 -15.18 20.22 2.97
N HIS A 68 -16.13 20.60 2.10
CA HIS A 68 -16.27 20.04 0.75
C HIS A 68 -15.10 20.39 -0.17
N HIS A 69 -14.69 21.65 -0.16
CA HIS A 69 -13.56 22.10 -0.94
C HIS A 69 -12.81 23.20 -0.19
N TRP A 70 -11.49 23.18 -0.33
CA TRP A 70 -10.62 24.15 0.29
C TRP A 70 -9.41 24.37 -0.59
N SER A 71 -8.80 25.53 -0.41
CA SER A 71 -7.60 25.92 -1.13
C SER A 71 -6.61 26.47 -0.14
N ILE A 72 -5.39 26.63 -0.61
CA ILE A 72 -4.35 27.41 0.03
C ILE A 72 -4.19 28.77 -0.66
N THR A 73 -3.69 29.78 0.05
CA THR A 73 -3.47 31.12 -0.49
C THR A 73 -2.58 31.05 -1.73
N GLY A 74 -3.12 31.44 -2.88
CA GLY A 74 -2.43 31.31 -4.17
C GLY A 74 -3.19 30.45 -5.17
N SER A 75 -3.84 29.35 -4.76
CA SER A 75 -4.51 28.44 -5.69
C SER A 75 -5.92 28.87 -6.15
N MET A 76 -6.37 30.08 -5.80
CA MET A 76 -7.74 30.55 -6.08
C MET A 76 -8.08 30.71 -7.58
N GLY A 77 -7.11 30.53 -8.50
CA GLY A 77 -7.29 30.67 -9.94
C GLY A 77 -7.77 29.42 -10.68
N THR A 78 -7.77 28.26 -10.01
CA THR A 78 -8.01 26.93 -10.62
C THR A 78 -9.36 26.32 -10.25
N LEU A 79 -10.03 26.82 -9.21
CA LEU A 79 -11.26 26.26 -8.62
C LEU A 79 -12.39 26.02 -9.63
N CYS A 80 -12.61 26.97 -10.55
CA CYS A 80 -13.75 26.93 -11.50
C CYS A 80 -13.34 26.64 -12.94
N LEU A 81 -12.22 25.96 -13.14
CA LEU A 81 -11.82 25.52 -14.47
C LEU A 81 -12.77 24.44 -14.98
N GLN A 82 -13.02 24.47 -16.29
CA GLN A 82 -13.70 23.36 -16.93
C GLN A 82 -12.83 22.11 -16.76
N SER A 83 -13.41 21.07 -16.17
CA SER A 83 -12.76 19.80 -15.90
C SER A 83 -13.46 18.61 -16.56
N GLU A 84 -14.49 18.85 -17.38
CA GLU A 84 -15.23 17.80 -18.07
C GLU A 84 -15.28 18.07 -19.57
N PHE A 85 -14.93 17.07 -20.38
CA PHE A 85 -15.06 17.14 -21.83
C PHE A 85 -16.21 16.27 -22.34
N ALA A 86 -16.95 16.82 -23.30
CA ALA A 86 -18.16 16.19 -23.78
C ALA A 86 -17.86 14.96 -24.66
N GLN A 87 -18.84 14.06 -24.74
CA GLN A 87 -18.75 12.88 -25.57
C GLN A 87 -18.45 13.25 -27.03
N SER A 88 -17.30 12.79 -27.52
CA SER A 88 -16.82 13.07 -28.88
C SER A 88 -15.99 11.90 -29.40
N GLU A 89 -15.87 11.79 -30.72
CA GLU A 89 -14.95 10.82 -31.34
C GLU A 89 -13.50 11.27 -31.13
N ALA A 90 -12.67 10.40 -30.57
CA ALA A 90 -11.25 10.63 -30.35
C ALA A 90 -10.43 9.46 -30.89
N LEU A 91 -9.16 9.75 -31.17
CA LEU A 91 -8.14 8.73 -31.42
C LEU A 91 -7.33 8.56 -30.14
N ILE A 92 -7.29 7.34 -29.60
CA ILE A 92 -6.69 7.06 -28.28
C ILE A 92 -5.66 5.96 -28.41
N VAL A 93 -4.49 6.17 -27.81
CA VAL A 93 -3.47 5.12 -27.65
C VAL A 93 -3.37 4.81 -26.15
N PRO A 94 -4.03 3.74 -25.66
CA PRO A 94 -3.81 3.29 -24.29
C PRO A 94 -2.49 2.52 -24.21
N ILE A 95 -1.73 2.68 -23.13
CA ILE A 95 -0.34 2.21 -23.01
C ILE A 95 -0.17 1.53 -21.65
N ILE A 96 0.47 0.36 -21.65
CA ILE A 96 0.88 -0.39 -20.46
C ILE A 96 2.40 -0.61 -20.54
N GLY A 97 3.12 -0.09 -19.56
CA GLY A 97 4.53 -0.42 -19.34
C GLY A 97 4.67 -1.80 -18.67
N PRO A 98 5.82 -2.47 -18.79
CA PRO A 98 7.03 -2.03 -19.51
C PRO A 98 7.04 -2.38 -21.01
N GLN A 99 6.04 -3.11 -21.52
CA GLN A 99 6.05 -3.58 -22.91
C GLN A 99 5.82 -2.46 -23.93
N ASN A 100 5.07 -1.42 -23.55
CA ASN A 100 4.80 -0.22 -24.34
C ASN A 100 5.14 1.06 -23.55
N GLY A 101 5.33 2.19 -24.25
CA GLY A 101 5.58 3.49 -23.62
C GLY A 101 6.55 4.34 -24.42
N LEU A 102 7.81 3.91 -24.46
CA LEU A 102 8.89 4.71 -25.05
C LEU A 102 8.66 5.04 -26.53
N LEU A 103 8.24 4.06 -27.32
CA LEU A 103 8.05 4.24 -28.76
C LEU A 103 6.83 5.12 -29.08
N GLU A 104 5.74 4.94 -28.35
CA GLU A 104 4.51 5.72 -28.48
C GLU A 104 4.74 7.17 -28.08
N LEU A 105 5.43 7.40 -26.96
CA LEU A 105 5.77 8.74 -26.50
C LEU A 105 6.78 9.43 -27.43
N LYS A 106 7.77 8.69 -27.94
CA LYS A 106 8.66 9.22 -28.99
C LYS A 106 7.88 9.60 -30.25
N GLN A 107 6.96 8.75 -30.71
CA GLN A 107 6.11 9.02 -31.87
C GLN A 107 5.22 10.25 -31.64
N PHE A 108 4.66 10.40 -30.44
CA PHE A 108 3.90 11.57 -30.02
C PHE A 108 4.72 12.86 -30.18
N ILE A 109 5.98 12.87 -29.72
CA ILE A 109 6.90 13.99 -29.87
C ILE A 109 7.27 14.21 -31.36
N ASP A 110 7.57 13.15 -32.10
CA ASP A 110 7.95 13.22 -33.52
C ASP A 110 6.84 13.81 -34.40
N ASP A 111 5.58 13.53 -34.07
CA ASP A 111 4.40 14.02 -34.80
C ASP A 111 4.07 15.50 -34.53
N SER A 112 4.68 16.12 -33.52
CA SER A 112 4.47 17.55 -33.22
C SER A 112 4.83 18.47 -34.39
N GLN A 113 3.96 19.45 -34.66
CA GLN A 113 4.11 20.37 -35.79
C GLN A 113 4.32 21.83 -35.36
N THR A 114 3.79 22.23 -34.20
CA THR A 114 3.71 23.63 -33.76
C THR A 114 4.20 23.83 -32.33
N SER A 115 3.76 23.01 -31.37
CA SER A 115 4.11 23.16 -29.97
C SER A 115 4.08 21.85 -29.19
N LEU A 116 4.94 21.77 -28.18
CA LEU A 116 4.96 20.78 -27.12
C LEU A 116 5.06 21.50 -25.78
N LYS A 117 4.11 21.24 -24.88
CA LYS A 117 4.16 21.69 -23.49
C LYS A 117 4.17 20.49 -22.57
N ILE A 118 5.12 20.42 -21.65
CA ILE A 118 5.39 19.21 -20.88
C ILE A 118 5.56 19.58 -19.40
N GLN A 119 4.86 18.88 -18.50
CA GLN A 119 5.10 18.90 -17.06
C GLN A 119 5.60 17.53 -16.63
N LEU A 120 6.73 17.51 -15.91
CA LEU A 120 7.34 16.27 -15.43
C LEU A 120 7.98 16.48 -14.07
N TYR A 121 7.83 15.48 -13.21
CA TYR A 121 8.64 15.36 -12.01
C TYR A 121 10.10 15.06 -12.37
N GLN A 122 10.35 13.96 -13.10
CA GLN A 122 11.69 13.55 -13.52
C GLN A 122 11.84 13.41 -15.04
N LEU A 123 12.96 13.93 -15.55
CA LEU A 123 13.41 13.77 -16.93
C LEU A 123 14.81 13.15 -16.95
N GLN A 124 14.89 11.88 -17.40
CA GLN A 124 16.13 11.09 -17.41
C GLN A 124 16.33 10.28 -18.71
N ASP A 125 15.32 10.15 -19.57
CA ASP A 125 15.45 9.34 -20.77
C ASP A 125 16.08 10.12 -21.95
N ALA A 126 17.25 9.66 -22.40
CA ALA A 126 17.99 10.30 -23.48
C ALA A 126 17.33 10.18 -24.86
N TYR A 127 16.50 9.16 -25.11
CA TYR A 127 15.79 9.02 -26.39
C TYR A 127 14.70 10.07 -26.53
N LEU A 128 13.99 10.35 -25.44
CA LEU A 128 12.98 11.40 -25.38
C LEU A 128 13.62 12.80 -25.50
N VAL A 129 14.75 13.03 -24.83
CA VAL A 129 15.52 14.28 -24.99
C VAL A 129 15.97 14.47 -26.45
N GLN A 130 16.48 13.42 -27.10
CA GLN A 130 16.83 13.48 -28.52
C GLN A 130 15.60 13.79 -29.41
N ALA A 131 14.43 13.23 -29.10
CA ALA A 131 13.20 13.52 -29.84
C ALA A 131 12.76 14.99 -29.69
N LEU A 132 12.93 15.58 -28.50
CA LEU A 132 12.68 17.01 -28.27
C LEU A 132 13.67 17.89 -29.04
N LEU A 133 14.95 17.52 -29.10
CA LEU A 133 15.95 18.23 -29.90
C LEU A 133 15.60 18.19 -31.40
N ASP A 134 15.12 17.04 -31.88
CA ASP A 134 14.65 16.90 -33.26
C ASP A 134 13.41 17.77 -33.51
N ALA A 135 12.49 17.88 -32.55
CA ALA A 135 11.32 18.76 -32.64
C ALA A 135 11.71 20.25 -32.71
N LEU A 136 12.64 20.70 -31.87
CA LEU A 136 13.21 22.05 -31.92
C LEU A 136 13.86 22.33 -33.28
N GLN A 137 14.60 21.36 -33.83
CA GLN A 137 15.20 21.49 -35.16
C GLN A 137 14.16 21.62 -36.27
N ARG A 138 12.99 21.00 -36.12
CA ARG A 138 11.84 21.17 -37.03
C ARG A 138 11.13 22.51 -36.86
N GLY A 139 11.44 23.27 -35.80
CA GLY A 139 10.84 24.57 -35.49
C GLY A 139 9.60 24.50 -34.59
N VAL A 140 9.39 23.36 -33.92
CA VAL A 140 8.35 23.20 -32.88
C VAL A 140 8.74 24.00 -31.64
N SER A 141 7.79 24.73 -31.06
CA SER A 141 8.00 25.40 -29.76
C SER A 141 7.96 24.36 -28.64
N VAL A 142 9.04 24.21 -27.87
CA VAL A 142 9.08 23.28 -26.73
C VAL A 142 9.14 24.08 -25.44
N GLU A 143 8.14 23.90 -24.59
CA GLU A 143 8.06 24.44 -23.23
C GLU A 143 8.00 23.27 -22.25
N LEU A 144 8.94 23.24 -21.31
CA LEU A 144 9.09 22.16 -20.34
C LEU A 144 9.04 22.75 -18.93
N MET A 145 8.29 22.14 -18.03
CA MET A 145 8.21 22.50 -16.63
C MET A 145 8.64 21.28 -15.81
N LEU A 146 9.67 21.47 -14.99
CA LEU A 146 10.29 20.42 -14.19
C LEU A 146 10.16 20.75 -12.71
N ASP A 147 10.06 19.71 -11.89
CA ASP A 147 10.24 19.87 -10.45
C ASP A 147 11.65 20.39 -10.12
N SER A 148 11.76 21.23 -9.09
CA SER A 148 13.06 21.74 -8.65
C SER A 148 13.96 20.64 -8.07
N GLY A 149 13.37 19.53 -7.64
CA GLY A 149 14.03 18.44 -6.96
C GLY A 149 14.56 18.86 -5.59
N CYS A 150 15.09 17.90 -4.84
CA CYS A 150 15.60 18.17 -3.50
C CYS A 150 16.96 17.51 -3.27
N ILE A 151 17.96 18.27 -2.82
CA ILE A 151 19.29 17.71 -2.52
C ILE A 151 19.33 17.03 -1.14
N ASN A 152 18.47 17.43 -0.21
CA ASN A 152 18.51 17.00 1.20
C ASN A 152 17.20 16.36 1.70
N CYS A 153 16.32 15.93 0.79
CA CYS A 153 15.05 15.30 1.21
C CYS A 153 15.02 13.79 0.99
N ASN A 154 16.17 13.16 0.70
CA ASN A 154 16.31 11.71 0.51
C ASN A 154 15.49 11.11 -0.66
N ILE A 155 14.79 11.91 -1.44
CA ILE A 155 13.98 11.45 -2.59
C ILE A 155 14.83 11.41 -3.86
N TRP A 156 15.57 12.49 -4.13
CA TRP A 156 16.39 12.60 -5.34
C TRP A 156 17.84 12.24 -5.05
N SER A 157 18.40 11.34 -5.86
CA SER A 157 19.85 11.13 -5.83
C SER A 157 20.58 12.32 -6.47
N GLU A 158 21.85 12.53 -6.11
CA GLU A 158 22.71 13.49 -6.79
C GLU A 158 22.76 13.23 -8.30
N THR A 159 22.67 11.96 -8.70
CA THR A 159 22.68 11.51 -10.09
C THR A 159 21.40 11.92 -10.84
N ASP A 160 20.23 11.77 -10.21
CA ASP A 160 18.95 12.14 -10.83
C ASP A 160 18.84 13.64 -11.06
N LEU A 161 19.28 14.43 -10.08
CA LEU A 161 19.36 15.88 -10.21
C LEU A 161 20.35 16.28 -11.31
N GLN A 162 21.49 15.58 -11.40
CA GLN A 162 22.45 15.83 -12.47
C GLN A 162 21.85 15.53 -13.84
N TYR A 163 21.16 14.41 -14.03
CA TYR A 163 20.48 14.10 -15.29
C TYR A 163 19.43 15.15 -15.66
N LYS A 164 18.58 15.54 -14.71
CA LYS A 164 17.59 16.61 -14.89
C LYS A 164 18.28 17.88 -15.41
N ASN A 165 19.32 18.32 -14.72
CA ASN A 165 20.04 19.56 -15.01
C ASN A 165 20.79 19.51 -16.35
N ASP A 166 21.44 18.38 -16.67
CA ASP A 166 22.18 18.17 -17.91
C ASP A 166 21.27 18.18 -19.14
N PHE A 167 20.10 17.53 -19.03
CA PHE A 167 19.12 17.52 -20.11
C PHE A 167 18.40 18.86 -20.25
N ALA A 168 18.04 19.52 -19.15
CA ALA A 168 17.52 20.88 -19.19
C ALA A 168 18.52 21.85 -19.85
N TYR A 169 19.80 21.81 -19.46
CA TYR A 169 20.87 22.61 -20.09
C TYR A 169 20.89 22.40 -21.61
N THR A 170 20.87 21.15 -22.05
CA THR A 170 20.90 20.79 -23.47
C THR A 170 19.70 21.34 -24.24
N LEU A 171 18.50 21.23 -23.67
CA LEU A 171 17.26 21.72 -24.28
C LEU A 171 17.22 23.25 -24.35
N ILE A 172 17.63 23.94 -23.29
CA ILE A 172 17.72 25.41 -23.28
C ILE A 172 18.73 25.88 -24.34
N GLN A 173 19.87 25.20 -24.45
CA GLN A 173 20.89 25.51 -25.46
C GLN A 173 20.34 25.36 -26.89
N ALA A 174 19.45 24.40 -27.11
CA ALA A 174 18.78 24.16 -28.39
C ALA A 174 17.59 25.10 -28.66
N GLY A 175 17.16 25.88 -27.67
CA GLY A 175 16.11 26.90 -27.79
C GLY A 175 14.76 26.54 -27.17
N ALA A 176 14.68 25.51 -26.33
CA ALA A 176 13.50 25.26 -25.51
C ALA A 176 13.37 26.33 -24.40
N THR A 177 12.14 26.57 -23.97
CA THR A 177 11.86 27.27 -22.71
C THR A 177 11.72 26.21 -21.62
N VAL A 178 12.53 26.29 -20.57
CA VAL A 178 12.44 25.38 -19.44
C VAL A 178 12.15 26.17 -18.16
N TYR A 179 11.16 25.70 -17.42
CA TYR A 179 10.69 26.23 -16.15
C TYR A 179 11.06 25.26 -15.03
N GLU A 180 11.50 25.81 -13.92
CA GLU A 180 11.65 25.10 -12.65
C GLU A 180 10.47 25.49 -11.75
N PHE A 181 9.74 24.50 -11.24
CA PHE A 181 8.56 24.72 -10.42
C PHE A 181 8.95 25.01 -8.96
N ASN A 182 8.33 26.03 -8.36
CA ASN A 182 8.65 26.44 -7.00
C ASN A 182 7.98 25.52 -5.99
N THR A 183 8.79 24.93 -5.11
CA THR A 183 8.38 23.92 -4.12
C THR A 183 8.90 24.22 -2.71
N GLY A 184 9.07 25.50 -2.39
CA GLY A 184 9.59 25.95 -1.09
C GLY A 184 8.61 25.76 0.08
N SER A 185 9.08 25.94 1.31
CA SER A 185 8.26 25.80 2.53
C SER A 185 7.09 26.77 2.64
N ASP A 186 7.16 27.89 1.92
CA ASP A 186 6.17 28.96 1.92
C ASP A 186 5.32 28.93 0.61
N GLU A 187 5.44 27.86 -0.18
CA GLU A 187 4.76 27.70 -1.46
C GLU A 187 3.56 26.74 -1.34
N PRO A 188 2.53 26.91 -2.18
CA PRO A 188 1.32 26.10 -2.11
C PRO A 188 1.54 24.62 -2.44
N TYR A 189 2.58 24.28 -3.20
CA TYR A 189 2.85 22.92 -3.64
C TYR A 189 4.17 22.42 -3.09
N LEU A 190 4.18 21.18 -2.58
CA LEU A 190 5.39 20.51 -2.16
C LEU A 190 6.18 19.94 -3.35
N TYR A 191 5.50 19.42 -4.38
CA TYR A 191 6.14 18.88 -5.59
C TYR A 191 5.29 19.13 -6.85
N LEU A 192 5.95 19.30 -8.00
CA LEU A 192 5.36 19.12 -9.33
C LEU A 192 5.39 17.63 -9.70
N HIS A 193 4.35 16.89 -9.34
CA HIS A 193 4.32 15.45 -9.54
C HIS A 193 3.46 15.00 -10.75
N SER A 194 2.91 15.94 -11.51
CA SER A 194 2.25 15.66 -12.79
C SER A 194 3.23 15.07 -13.83
N LYS A 195 2.73 14.13 -14.64
CA LYS A 195 3.43 13.61 -15.83
C LYS A 195 2.52 13.75 -17.05
N VAL A 196 2.59 14.92 -17.68
CA VAL A 196 1.63 15.33 -18.72
C VAL A 196 2.35 16.04 -19.85
N ALA A 197 1.94 15.78 -21.10
CA ALA A 197 2.41 16.51 -22.25
C ALA A 197 1.26 16.86 -23.21
N VAL A 198 1.26 18.08 -23.73
CA VAL A 198 0.29 18.56 -24.73
C VAL A 198 1.02 18.82 -26.04
N ARG A 199 0.56 18.17 -27.11
CA ARG A 199 1.03 18.37 -28.49
C ARG A 199 0.03 19.20 -29.27
N ASP A 200 0.51 20.29 -29.86
CA ASP A 200 -0.21 21.15 -30.80
C ASP A 200 -1.60 21.62 -30.31
N SER A 201 -1.77 21.76 -28.97
CA SER A 201 -3.06 22.07 -28.32
C SER A 201 -4.22 21.19 -28.78
N SER A 202 -3.94 19.94 -29.13
CA SER A 202 -4.96 19.03 -29.69
C SER A 202 -4.83 17.57 -29.26
N SER A 203 -3.71 17.20 -28.65
CA SER A 203 -3.45 15.85 -28.17
C SER A 203 -2.74 15.90 -26.84
N VAL A 204 -3.11 15.00 -25.93
CA VAL A 204 -2.58 14.95 -24.56
C VAL A 204 -2.01 13.58 -24.29
N TRP A 205 -0.82 13.53 -23.71
CA TRP A 205 -0.25 12.35 -23.05
C TRP A 205 -0.32 12.52 -21.54
N MET A 206 -0.76 11.50 -20.82
CA MET A 206 -0.80 11.43 -19.35
C MET A 206 -0.30 10.06 -18.89
N SER A 207 0.38 10.01 -17.74
CA SER A 207 0.98 8.78 -17.23
C SER A 207 1.10 8.72 -15.72
N SER A 208 1.15 7.50 -15.18
CA SER A 208 1.60 7.21 -13.81
C SER A 208 3.12 7.33 -13.62
N GLY A 209 3.87 7.28 -14.72
CA GLY A 209 5.32 7.22 -14.77
C GLY A 209 6.04 8.44 -15.30
N ASN A 210 7.29 8.58 -14.87
CA ASN A 210 8.22 9.64 -15.29
C ASN A 210 8.87 9.34 -16.65
N TRP A 211 9.60 10.31 -17.20
CA TRP A 211 10.42 10.09 -18.39
C TRP A 211 11.79 9.52 -18.01
N LYS A 212 11.79 8.29 -17.51
CA LYS A 212 12.98 7.55 -17.08
C LYS A 212 12.95 6.11 -17.59
N SER A 213 14.12 5.48 -17.65
CA SER A 213 14.27 4.15 -18.26
C SER A 213 13.51 3.03 -17.54
N SER A 214 13.21 3.17 -16.25
CA SER A 214 12.37 2.22 -15.50
C SER A 214 10.87 2.38 -15.79
N SER A 215 10.42 3.57 -16.17
CA SER A 215 9.02 3.90 -16.48
C SER A 215 8.68 3.65 -17.96
N VAL A 216 9.57 4.10 -18.84
CA VAL A 216 9.45 3.94 -20.30
C VAL A 216 10.67 3.19 -20.85
N PRO A 217 10.86 1.92 -20.49
CA PRO A 217 12.01 1.15 -20.95
C PRO A 217 12.02 0.96 -22.47
N ALA A 218 13.21 0.72 -23.02
CA ALA A 218 13.32 0.30 -24.40
C ALA A 218 12.68 -1.10 -24.59
N PRO A 219 12.20 -1.44 -25.80
CA PRO A 219 11.54 -2.74 -26.03
C PRO A 219 12.40 -3.92 -25.58
N GLY A 220 11.81 -4.80 -24.76
CA GLY A 220 12.47 -5.99 -24.21
C GLY A 220 13.44 -5.70 -23.06
N VAL A 221 13.34 -4.54 -22.43
CA VAL A 221 14.06 -4.20 -21.19
C VAL A 221 13.06 -4.23 -20.03
N ARG A 222 13.49 -4.85 -18.92
CA ARG A 222 12.73 -4.93 -17.67
C ARG A 222 12.37 -3.53 -17.16
N GLY A 223 11.15 -3.34 -16.65
CA GLY A 223 10.72 -2.06 -16.08
C GLY A 223 9.41 -2.15 -15.30
N ASN A 224 8.89 -0.99 -14.92
CA ASN A 224 7.73 -0.89 -14.06
C ASN A 224 6.42 -1.13 -14.82
N VAL A 225 5.42 -1.69 -14.14
CA VAL A 225 4.04 -1.63 -14.60
C VAL A 225 3.51 -0.22 -14.39
N GLU A 226 3.12 0.43 -15.48
CA GLU A 226 2.63 1.80 -15.51
C GLU A 226 1.54 1.96 -16.54
N TRP A 227 0.57 2.83 -16.27
CA TRP A 227 -0.47 3.16 -17.23
C TRP A 227 -0.22 4.54 -17.80
N SER A 228 -0.23 4.63 -19.13
CA SER A 228 -0.24 5.90 -19.83
C SER A 228 -1.35 5.91 -20.88
N ILE A 229 -1.70 7.11 -21.34
CA ILE A 229 -2.69 7.29 -22.40
C ILE A 229 -2.33 8.49 -23.26
N ILE A 230 -2.51 8.34 -24.58
CA ILE A 230 -2.50 9.46 -25.53
C ILE A 230 -3.93 9.66 -26.04
N ILE A 231 -4.42 10.90 -26.01
CA ILE A 231 -5.81 11.24 -26.38
C ILE A 231 -5.79 12.43 -27.34
N ASP A 232 -6.20 12.21 -28.59
CA ASP A 232 -6.48 13.29 -29.54
C ASP A 232 -7.87 13.90 -29.24
N ASN A 233 -7.91 14.87 -28.33
CA ASN A 233 -9.12 15.60 -27.94
C ASN A 233 -8.83 17.09 -27.70
N LEU A 234 -9.52 17.96 -28.45
CA LEU A 234 -9.32 19.41 -28.38
C LEU A 234 -9.76 20.03 -27.04
N GLU A 235 -10.86 19.57 -26.46
CA GLU A 235 -11.37 20.11 -25.19
C GLU A 235 -10.41 19.78 -24.06
N LEU A 236 -10.00 18.52 -23.94
CA LEU A 236 -9.02 18.07 -22.96
C LEU A 236 -7.68 18.78 -23.14
N ALA A 237 -7.16 18.88 -24.37
CA ALA A 237 -5.91 19.58 -24.64
C ALA A 237 -5.97 21.06 -24.21
N HIS A 238 -7.11 21.73 -24.42
CA HIS A 238 -7.31 23.09 -23.95
C HIS A 238 -7.38 23.22 -22.42
N MET A 239 -7.96 22.25 -21.72
CA MET A 239 -7.97 22.25 -20.24
C MET A 239 -6.55 22.12 -19.68
N VAL A 240 -5.79 21.16 -20.21
CA VAL A 240 -4.39 20.95 -19.79
C VAL A 240 -3.51 22.15 -20.16
N ASP A 241 -3.72 22.76 -21.33
CA ASP A 241 -3.06 24.01 -21.71
C ASP A 241 -3.36 25.15 -20.72
N GLN A 242 -4.62 25.29 -20.30
CA GLN A 242 -5.02 26.30 -19.32
C GLN A 242 -4.32 26.08 -17.99
N GLN A 243 -4.31 24.83 -17.50
CA GLN A 243 -3.62 24.49 -16.26
C GLN A 243 -2.12 24.76 -16.35
N PHE A 244 -1.46 24.32 -17.43
CA PHE A 244 -0.04 24.62 -17.68
C PHE A 244 0.28 26.12 -17.60
N ASN A 245 -0.54 26.96 -18.24
CA ASN A 245 -0.33 28.40 -18.24
C ASN A 245 -0.54 29.05 -16.86
N LEU A 246 -1.39 28.45 -16.01
CA LEU A 246 -1.54 28.88 -14.62
C LEU A 246 -0.32 28.48 -13.81
N ASP A 247 0.17 27.25 -13.98
CA ASP A 247 1.33 26.70 -13.28
C ASP A 247 2.63 27.47 -13.55
N ILE A 248 2.75 28.13 -14.72
CA ILE A 248 3.88 29.05 -15.01
C ILE A 248 4.00 30.15 -13.95
N HIS A 249 2.91 30.58 -13.31
CA HIS A 249 2.97 31.62 -12.27
C HIS A 249 3.69 31.14 -11.01
N TRP A 250 3.75 29.83 -10.80
CA TRP A 250 4.45 29.15 -9.70
C TRP A 250 5.82 28.64 -10.11
N SER A 251 6.33 29.09 -11.27
CA SER A 251 7.58 28.60 -11.82
C SER A 251 8.53 29.74 -12.15
N GLU A 252 9.81 29.46 -12.09
CA GLU A 252 10.87 30.33 -12.56
C GLU A 252 11.48 29.81 -13.86
N MET A 253 11.85 30.70 -14.77
CA MET A 253 12.50 30.30 -16.02
C MET A 253 13.98 29.99 -15.76
N MET A 254 14.40 28.77 -16.08
CA MET A 254 15.79 28.33 -15.94
C MET A 254 16.72 29.08 -16.91
N SER A 255 17.92 29.43 -16.46
CA SER A 255 18.96 30.06 -17.29
C SER A 255 20.19 29.18 -17.44
N LEU A 256 20.82 29.21 -18.62
CA LEU A 256 22.09 28.51 -18.87
C LEU A 256 23.23 28.94 -17.93
N SER A 257 23.11 30.10 -17.28
CA SER A 257 24.09 30.58 -16.30
C SER A 257 24.10 29.79 -15.00
N ASP A 258 23.03 29.03 -14.74
CA ASP A 258 22.76 28.45 -13.43
C ASP A 258 23.30 27.02 -13.33
N TYR A 259 23.73 26.44 -14.46
CA TYR A 259 24.17 25.06 -14.59
C TYR A 259 25.56 24.94 -15.23
N ASP A 260 26.23 23.83 -14.91
CA ASP A 260 27.47 23.46 -15.57
C ASP A 260 27.26 23.13 -17.05
N GLN A 261 28.28 23.38 -17.86
CA GLN A 261 28.21 23.05 -19.27
C GLN A 261 28.19 21.54 -19.47
N TYR A 262 27.18 21.06 -20.18
CA TYR A 262 27.04 19.65 -20.52
C TYR A 262 27.13 19.42 -22.04
N ASN A 263 27.74 18.30 -22.43
CA ASN A 263 27.73 17.85 -23.83
C ASN A 263 26.84 16.62 -23.93
N PHE A 264 25.67 16.79 -24.55
CA PHE A 264 24.74 15.70 -24.77
C PHE A 264 25.28 14.66 -25.76
N TYR A 265 25.15 13.39 -25.39
CA TYR A 265 25.47 12.26 -26.24
C TYR A 265 24.18 11.62 -26.72
N ALA A 266 23.91 11.75 -28.02
CA ALA A 266 22.74 11.13 -28.62
C ALA A 266 22.77 9.61 -28.37
N PRO A 267 21.64 9.01 -27.94
CA PRO A 267 21.57 7.57 -27.75
C PRO A 267 21.65 6.86 -29.11
N ASN A 268 21.88 5.54 -29.07
CA ASN A 268 21.82 4.72 -30.27
C ASN A 268 20.39 4.70 -30.85
N THR A 269 20.20 4.10 -32.03
CA THR A 269 18.83 3.89 -32.52
C THR A 269 18.15 2.79 -31.69
N ILE A 270 16.91 3.04 -31.25
CA ILE A 270 16.06 1.99 -30.68
C ILE A 270 15.82 0.92 -31.75
N GLY A 271 16.18 -0.32 -31.43
CA GLY A 271 15.97 -1.47 -32.30
C GLY A 271 14.76 -2.29 -31.85
N GLY A 272 13.95 -2.77 -32.80
CA GLY A 272 12.78 -3.60 -32.51
C GLY A 272 11.57 -2.82 -31.96
N GLY A 273 10.50 -3.54 -31.63
CA GLY A 273 9.25 -2.99 -31.12
C GLY A 273 8.29 -2.46 -32.20
N GLY A 274 7.00 -2.58 -31.93
CA GLY A 274 5.93 -1.87 -32.64
C GLY A 274 5.33 -0.81 -31.72
N VAL A 275 4.67 0.19 -32.31
CA VAL A 275 3.83 1.10 -31.52
C VAL A 275 2.47 0.48 -31.29
N GLN A 276 1.92 0.72 -30.10
CA GLN A 276 0.58 0.34 -29.74
C GLN A 276 -0.43 0.99 -30.67
N ALA A 277 -1.41 0.19 -31.11
CA ALA A 277 -2.38 0.64 -32.08
C ALA A 277 -3.35 1.64 -31.45
N ALA A 278 -3.66 2.70 -32.19
CA ALA A 278 -4.69 3.64 -31.78
C ALA A 278 -6.09 3.04 -31.94
N ILE A 279 -6.95 3.29 -30.95
CA ILE A 279 -8.36 2.95 -30.92
C ILE A 279 -9.14 4.22 -31.26
N GLN A 280 -9.94 4.16 -32.32
CA GLN A 280 -10.90 5.23 -32.62
C GLN A 280 -12.24 4.89 -31.99
N THR A 281 -12.69 5.69 -31.04
CA THR A 281 -13.95 5.49 -30.34
C THR A 281 -14.49 6.81 -29.78
N SER A 282 -15.76 6.80 -29.38
CA SER A 282 -16.34 7.92 -28.67
C SER A 282 -16.00 7.86 -27.19
N VAL A 283 -15.53 8.99 -26.66
CA VAL A 283 -15.15 9.15 -25.25
C VAL A 283 -15.70 10.45 -24.69
N SER A 284 -16.07 10.40 -23.41
CA SER A 284 -16.20 11.56 -22.52
C SER A 284 -15.32 11.32 -21.30
N GLY A 285 -15.12 12.33 -20.48
CA GLY A 285 -14.27 12.16 -19.32
C GLY A 285 -14.00 13.46 -18.57
N GLU A 286 -13.13 13.33 -17.59
CA GLU A 286 -12.86 14.36 -16.61
C GLU A 286 -11.35 14.54 -16.38
N LEU A 287 -10.90 15.79 -16.34
CA LEU A 287 -9.54 16.18 -15.94
C LEU A 287 -9.49 16.33 -14.42
N LEU A 288 -8.52 15.65 -13.80
CA LEU A 288 -8.23 15.73 -12.39
C LEU A 288 -6.97 16.57 -12.18
N THR A 289 -6.99 17.39 -11.13
CA THR A 289 -5.93 18.30 -10.72
C THR A 289 -5.91 18.33 -9.18
N CYS A 290 -4.82 17.86 -8.53
CA CYS A 290 -4.62 17.99 -7.08
C CYS A 290 -3.84 19.24 -6.65
N PRO A 291 -4.28 19.99 -5.62
CA PRO A 291 -5.29 19.59 -4.63
C PRO A 291 -6.72 20.05 -4.93
N GLU A 292 -6.98 20.59 -6.12
CA GLU A 292 -8.26 21.24 -6.40
C GLU A 292 -9.45 20.28 -6.42
N ASN A 293 -9.45 19.30 -7.32
CA ASN A 293 -10.67 18.52 -7.57
C ASN A 293 -10.45 17.00 -7.46
N CYS A 294 -9.21 16.56 -7.27
CA CYS A 294 -8.89 15.15 -7.43
C CYS A 294 -9.53 14.27 -6.36
N VAL A 295 -9.51 14.66 -5.08
CA VAL A 295 -10.14 13.89 -3.99
C VAL A 295 -11.63 13.69 -4.28
N THR A 296 -12.36 14.78 -4.54
CA THR A 296 -13.79 14.72 -4.81
C THR A 296 -14.09 13.91 -6.07
N LYS A 297 -13.38 14.14 -7.18
CA LYS A 297 -13.61 13.39 -8.42
C LYS A 297 -13.29 11.90 -8.30
N ILE A 298 -12.23 11.53 -7.58
CA ILE A 298 -11.88 10.11 -7.35
C ILE A 298 -12.94 9.45 -6.46
N THR A 299 -13.34 10.10 -5.37
CA THR A 299 -14.37 9.53 -4.49
C THR A 299 -15.74 9.43 -5.17
N ASP A 300 -16.14 10.41 -5.97
CA ASP A 300 -17.35 10.35 -6.79
C ASP A 300 -17.26 9.26 -7.86
N PHE A 301 -16.08 9.09 -8.47
CA PHE A 301 -15.83 8.03 -9.44
C PHE A 301 -15.99 6.64 -8.81
N ILE A 302 -15.40 6.41 -7.65
CA ILE A 302 -15.57 5.16 -6.88
C ILE A 302 -17.04 4.94 -6.53
N ARG A 303 -17.72 5.97 -5.97
CA ARG A 303 -19.14 5.89 -5.57
C ARG A 303 -20.11 5.72 -6.73
N SER A 304 -19.66 5.92 -7.97
CA SER A 304 -20.46 5.65 -9.16
C SER A 304 -20.57 4.16 -9.51
N ALA A 305 -19.75 3.31 -8.88
CA ALA A 305 -19.69 1.87 -9.15
C ALA A 305 -20.98 1.14 -8.79
N ASN A 306 -21.32 0.16 -9.62
CA ASN A 306 -22.52 -0.68 -9.47
C ASN A 306 -22.18 -2.16 -9.30
N SER A 307 -20.98 -2.58 -9.71
CA SER A 307 -20.55 -3.96 -9.75
C SER A 307 -19.14 -4.17 -9.22
N GLU A 308 -18.16 -3.39 -9.66
CA GLU A 308 -16.78 -3.57 -9.24
C GLU A 308 -15.96 -2.27 -9.29
N VAL A 309 -14.99 -2.17 -8.37
CA VAL A 309 -13.91 -1.20 -8.37
C VAL A 309 -12.59 -1.95 -8.30
N LEU A 310 -11.76 -1.79 -9.32
CA LEU A 310 -10.44 -2.44 -9.41
C LEU A 310 -9.36 -1.38 -9.31
N LEU A 311 -8.44 -1.55 -8.36
CA LEU A 311 -7.36 -0.63 -8.09
C LEU A 311 -6.02 -1.26 -8.47
N SER A 312 -5.13 -0.44 -9.04
CA SER A 312 -3.74 -0.78 -9.30
C SER A 312 -2.89 0.40 -8.85
N GLN A 313 -2.31 0.27 -7.66
CA GLN A 313 -1.74 1.37 -6.90
C GLN A 313 -0.30 1.11 -6.52
N GLN A 314 0.52 2.14 -6.66
CA GLN A 314 1.84 2.15 -6.06
C GLN A 314 1.75 2.28 -4.54
N THR A 315 0.86 3.16 -4.05
CA THR A 315 0.61 3.37 -2.62
C THR A 315 -0.86 3.70 -2.40
N LEU A 316 -1.39 3.28 -1.25
CA LEU A 316 -2.72 3.62 -0.75
C LEU A 316 -2.67 3.69 0.78
N ASP A 317 -2.63 4.90 1.32
CA ASP A 317 -2.48 5.10 2.76
C ASP A 317 -3.85 4.96 3.45
N VAL A 318 -3.91 4.29 4.60
CA VAL A 318 -5.14 4.24 5.41
C VAL A 318 -5.32 5.56 6.17
N ASP A 319 -4.22 6.11 6.68
CA ASP A 319 -4.18 7.35 7.44
C ASP A 319 -4.37 8.60 6.57
N TRP A 320 -4.98 9.62 7.17
CA TRP A 320 -5.18 10.92 6.52
C TRP A 320 -4.46 12.06 7.23
N ALA A 321 -3.14 12.08 7.05
CA ALA A 321 -2.28 13.06 7.71
C ALA A 321 -2.51 14.51 7.25
N TYR A 322 -3.10 14.79 6.09
CA TYR A 322 -3.40 16.15 5.62
C TYR A 322 -4.84 16.28 5.13
N GLY A 323 -5.66 17.12 5.77
CA GLY A 323 -7.06 17.38 5.41
C GLY A 323 -8.02 17.21 6.58
N TRP A 324 -9.33 17.18 6.33
CA TRP A 324 -10.33 16.93 7.38
C TRP A 324 -10.64 15.44 7.50
N GLY A 325 -10.69 14.95 8.74
CA GLY A 325 -10.93 13.56 9.07
C GLY A 325 -9.65 12.84 9.49
N ASP A 326 -9.81 11.71 10.16
CA ASP A 326 -8.69 10.86 10.59
C ASP A 326 -8.45 9.70 9.59
N GLU A 327 -9.42 9.40 8.71
CA GLU A 327 -9.38 8.32 7.72
C GLU A 327 -9.30 8.87 6.29
N ASN A 328 -8.57 8.15 5.41
CA ASN A 328 -8.44 8.51 4.01
C ASN A 328 -9.81 8.48 3.28
N PRO A 329 -10.27 9.59 2.65
CA PRO A 329 -11.55 9.64 1.95
C PRO A 329 -11.71 8.60 0.84
N ILE A 330 -10.60 8.13 0.25
CA ILE A 330 -10.61 7.05 -0.75
C ILE A 330 -10.97 5.72 -0.08
N ILE A 331 -10.36 5.38 1.05
CA ILE A 331 -10.68 4.18 1.83
C ILE A 331 -12.14 4.20 2.26
N THR A 332 -12.64 5.33 2.79
CA THR A 332 -14.05 5.47 3.15
C THR A 332 -14.97 5.26 1.94
N ALA A 333 -14.65 5.84 0.77
CA ALA A 333 -15.45 5.67 -0.44
C ALA A 333 -15.46 4.21 -0.96
N LEU A 334 -14.33 3.51 -0.85
CA LEU A 334 -14.21 2.09 -1.19
C LEU A 334 -15.02 1.21 -0.25
N HIS A 335 -14.94 1.46 1.06
CA HIS A 335 -15.73 0.76 2.07
C HIS A 335 -17.23 0.98 1.87
N ASP A 336 -17.64 2.23 1.59
CA ASP A 336 -19.04 2.60 1.31
C ASP A 336 -19.63 1.75 0.16
N VAL A 337 -18.89 1.60 -0.95
CA VAL A 337 -19.39 0.81 -2.10
C VAL A 337 -19.35 -0.69 -1.83
N ALA A 338 -18.33 -1.18 -1.11
CA ALA A 338 -18.25 -2.58 -0.69
C ALA A 338 -19.43 -2.99 0.20
N MET A 339 -19.81 -2.14 1.16
CA MET A 339 -20.99 -2.31 2.01
C MET A 339 -22.31 -2.33 1.22
N ASN A 340 -22.34 -1.74 0.03
CA ASN A 340 -23.47 -1.78 -0.90
C ASN A 340 -23.42 -2.97 -1.88
N GLY A 341 -22.46 -3.88 -1.73
CA GLY A 341 -22.33 -5.11 -2.51
C GLY A 341 -21.57 -4.95 -3.84
N VAL A 342 -20.77 -3.90 -3.98
CA VAL A 342 -19.81 -3.72 -5.09
C VAL A 342 -18.53 -4.47 -4.72
N GLY A 343 -17.96 -5.23 -5.65
CA GLY A 343 -16.66 -5.88 -5.45
C GLY A 343 -15.51 -4.87 -5.45
N VAL A 344 -14.58 -4.95 -4.50
CA VAL A 344 -13.45 -4.00 -4.41
C VAL A 344 -12.14 -4.76 -4.34
N HIS A 345 -11.33 -4.67 -5.39
CA HIS A 345 -10.10 -5.45 -5.51
C HIS A 345 -8.88 -4.56 -5.73
N LEU A 346 -7.84 -4.74 -4.90
CA LEU A 346 -6.63 -3.93 -4.90
C LEU A 346 -5.41 -4.76 -5.32
N ILE A 347 -4.63 -4.23 -6.27
CA ILE A 347 -3.24 -4.65 -6.47
C ILE A 347 -2.36 -3.52 -5.92
N ILE A 348 -1.49 -3.85 -4.97
CA ILE A 348 -0.51 -2.93 -4.41
C ILE A 348 0.92 -3.33 -4.75
N ASN A 349 1.85 -2.39 -4.66
CA ASN A 349 3.23 -2.60 -5.03
C ASN A 349 3.98 -3.47 -4.02
N GLY A 350 4.52 -4.61 -4.48
CA GLY A 350 5.30 -5.53 -3.64
C GLY A 350 6.76 -5.16 -3.41
N ALA A 351 7.34 -4.27 -4.22
CA ALA A 351 8.79 -4.01 -4.16
C ALA A 351 9.24 -3.36 -2.85
N TYR A 352 8.34 -2.72 -2.11
CA TYR A 352 8.64 -1.92 -0.94
C TYR A 352 7.62 -2.11 0.18
N LEU A 353 7.03 -3.30 0.27
CA LEU A 353 6.10 -3.67 1.33
C LEU A 353 6.69 -3.28 2.70
N ASP A 354 6.04 -2.32 3.33
CA ASP A 354 6.25 -1.95 4.71
C ASP A 354 4.98 -2.17 5.53
N ASP A 355 5.04 -1.84 6.82
CA ASP A 355 3.93 -2.07 7.74
C ASP A 355 2.64 -1.35 7.30
N ASP A 356 2.72 -0.21 6.59
CA ASP A 356 1.53 0.54 6.13
C ASP A 356 0.96 -0.08 4.85
N ASP A 357 1.82 -0.52 3.92
CA ASP A 357 1.37 -1.26 2.73
C ASP A 357 0.71 -2.58 3.13
N GLN A 358 1.23 -3.25 4.17
CA GLN A 358 0.58 -4.44 4.70
C GLN A 358 -0.71 -4.10 5.46
N GLU A 359 -0.78 -2.98 6.17
CA GLU A 359 -1.99 -2.55 6.86
C GLU A 359 -3.19 -2.43 5.90
N VAL A 360 -3.00 -1.87 4.71
CA VAL A 360 -4.08 -1.78 3.72
C VAL A 360 -4.44 -3.15 3.13
N VAL A 361 -3.47 -4.06 2.96
CA VAL A 361 -3.74 -5.45 2.54
C VAL A 361 -4.57 -6.19 3.60
N ASP A 362 -4.15 -6.11 4.86
CA ASP A 362 -4.84 -6.72 6.01
C ASP A 362 -6.25 -6.10 6.20
N LEU A 363 -6.42 -4.80 5.94
CA LEU A 363 -7.73 -4.14 5.96
C LEU A 363 -8.70 -4.76 4.95
N PHE A 364 -8.24 -5.02 3.72
CA PHE A 364 -9.09 -5.63 2.69
C PHE A 364 -9.36 -7.11 2.98
N ASN A 365 -8.33 -7.86 3.34
CA ASN A 365 -8.38 -9.31 3.44
C ASN A 365 -8.94 -9.79 4.78
N GLU A 366 -8.43 -9.29 5.91
CA GLU A 366 -8.81 -9.79 7.23
C GLU A 366 -10.03 -9.06 7.79
N VAL A 367 -10.12 -7.74 7.55
CA VAL A 367 -11.22 -6.93 8.09
C VAL A 367 -12.43 -6.93 7.15
N TRP A 368 -12.28 -6.48 5.90
CA TRP A 368 -13.41 -6.35 4.99
C TRP A 368 -13.90 -7.72 4.49
N ASN A 369 -13.02 -8.57 3.96
CA ASN A 369 -13.39 -9.91 3.49
C ASN A 369 -13.67 -10.85 4.67
N GLY A 370 -12.67 -11.08 5.53
CA GLY A 370 -12.74 -12.07 6.60
C GLY A 370 -13.81 -11.76 7.66
N SER A 371 -13.70 -10.60 8.30
CA SER A 371 -14.55 -10.25 9.44
C SER A 371 -15.92 -9.69 9.05
N GLN A 372 -15.99 -8.84 8.01
CA GLN A 372 -17.24 -8.19 7.57
C GLN A 372 -17.97 -8.96 6.47
N GLY A 373 -17.31 -9.91 5.79
CA GLY A 373 -17.90 -10.70 4.71
C GLY A 373 -18.18 -9.90 3.44
N LEU A 374 -17.44 -8.81 3.21
CA LEU A 374 -17.53 -7.98 2.00
C LEU A 374 -16.79 -8.65 0.85
N ASP A 375 -17.22 -8.38 -0.38
CA ASP A 375 -16.47 -8.76 -1.58
C ASP A 375 -15.30 -7.81 -1.78
N ALA A 376 -14.29 -7.95 -0.92
CA ALA A 376 -13.07 -7.17 -0.95
C ALA A 376 -11.86 -8.11 -1.00
N SER A 377 -10.81 -7.75 -1.71
CA SER A 377 -9.52 -8.43 -1.59
C SER A 377 -8.37 -7.56 -2.08
N ALA A 378 -7.21 -7.73 -1.47
CA ALA A 378 -5.98 -7.08 -1.87
C ALA A 378 -4.90 -8.13 -2.14
N ILE A 379 -4.06 -7.87 -3.14
CA ILE A 379 -2.86 -8.65 -3.40
C ILE A 379 -1.63 -7.76 -3.51
N VAL A 380 -0.50 -8.35 -3.18
CA VAL A 380 0.81 -7.80 -3.46
C VAL A 380 1.21 -8.23 -4.87
N MET A 381 1.58 -7.28 -5.73
CA MET A 381 2.00 -7.63 -7.09
C MET A 381 3.40 -8.25 -7.09
N SER A 382 3.48 -9.52 -7.53
CA SER A 382 4.75 -10.21 -7.80
C SER A 382 5.59 -9.55 -8.90
N GLU A 383 6.89 -9.86 -8.92
CA GLU A 383 7.80 -9.45 -10.00
C GLU A 383 8.03 -10.56 -11.03
N ASP A 384 8.61 -10.25 -12.19
CA ASP A 384 9.13 -11.26 -13.12
C ASP A 384 10.33 -10.77 -13.96
N ASP A 385 10.73 -11.56 -14.95
CA ASP A 385 11.86 -11.24 -15.85
C ASP A 385 11.68 -9.91 -16.63
N ASP A 386 10.44 -9.52 -16.91
CA ASP A 386 10.08 -8.32 -17.68
C ASP A 386 9.57 -7.17 -16.80
N VAL A 387 9.03 -7.46 -15.62
CA VAL A 387 8.42 -6.52 -14.68
C VAL A 387 9.25 -6.40 -13.40
N SER A 388 9.64 -5.17 -13.07
CA SER A 388 10.38 -4.87 -11.84
C SER A 388 9.49 -4.58 -10.63
N LYS A 389 8.41 -3.82 -10.81
CA LYS A 389 7.50 -3.43 -9.74
C LYS A 389 6.22 -2.81 -10.27
N LEU A 390 5.23 -2.64 -9.40
CA LEU A 390 4.03 -1.86 -9.71
C LEU A 390 4.30 -0.37 -9.44
N HIS A 391 4.13 0.48 -10.44
CA HIS A 391 4.27 1.93 -10.33
C HIS A 391 3.07 2.66 -10.93
N ASN A 392 1.89 2.05 -10.81
CA ASN A 392 0.65 2.56 -11.36
C ASN A 392 -0.19 3.34 -10.32
N LYS A 393 -1.11 4.17 -10.80
CA LYS A 393 -2.06 4.95 -9.99
C LYS A 393 -3.42 4.96 -10.70
N GLY A 394 -3.93 3.76 -10.92
CA GLY A 394 -5.08 3.49 -11.78
C GLY A 394 -6.27 2.92 -11.02
N ILE A 395 -7.48 3.32 -11.45
CA ILE A 395 -8.74 2.79 -10.93
C ILE A 395 -9.65 2.46 -12.12
N ILE A 396 -10.27 1.29 -12.11
CA ILE A 396 -11.29 0.87 -13.08
C ILE A 396 -12.61 0.75 -12.33
N VAL A 397 -13.69 1.25 -12.92
CA VAL A 397 -15.05 1.13 -12.37
C VAL A 397 -15.94 0.44 -13.40
N ASP A 398 -16.59 -0.64 -12.96
CA ASP A 398 -17.58 -1.44 -13.70
C ASP A 398 -17.12 -1.97 -15.07
N GLY A 399 -15.81 -1.98 -15.35
CA GLY A 399 -15.25 -2.26 -16.67
C GLY A 399 -15.64 -1.23 -17.76
N GLU A 400 -16.29 -0.12 -17.38
CA GLU A 400 -16.80 0.90 -18.30
C GLU A 400 -15.96 2.18 -18.31
N SER A 401 -15.28 2.47 -17.21
CA SER A 401 -14.50 3.69 -17.02
C SER A 401 -13.16 3.42 -16.35
N VAL A 402 -12.15 4.24 -16.68
CA VAL A 402 -10.79 4.10 -16.15
C VAL A 402 -10.19 5.45 -15.78
N LEU A 403 -9.51 5.51 -14.65
CA LEU A 403 -8.62 6.58 -14.23
C LEU A 403 -7.17 6.23 -14.62
N VAL A 404 -6.52 7.14 -15.36
CA VAL A 404 -5.07 7.12 -15.61
C VAL A 404 -4.49 8.41 -15.02
N SER A 405 -3.58 8.29 -14.04
CA SER A 405 -3.12 9.46 -13.28
C SER A 405 -1.68 9.33 -12.78
N SER A 406 -1.12 10.45 -12.32
CA SER A 406 0.12 10.49 -11.52
C SER A 406 -0.12 10.44 -10.00
N ILE A 407 -1.38 10.38 -9.57
CA ILE A 407 -1.81 10.68 -8.20
C ILE A 407 -1.69 9.44 -7.31
N ASN A 408 -0.71 9.42 -6.41
CA ASN A 408 -0.69 8.42 -5.34
C ASN A 408 -1.89 8.60 -4.42
N MET A 409 -2.44 7.51 -3.88
CA MET A 409 -3.67 7.56 -3.08
C MET A 409 -3.41 7.91 -1.61
N GLY A 410 -2.45 8.79 -1.37
CA GLY A 410 -2.01 9.25 -0.06
C GLY A 410 -2.29 10.73 0.21
N SER A 411 -2.30 11.10 1.49
CA SER A 411 -2.74 12.44 1.91
C SER A 411 -1.85 13.58 1.37
N SER A 412 -0.53 13.36 1.29
CA SER A 412 0.43 14.33 0.76
C SER A 412 0.24 14.57 -0.74
N ALA A 413 0.14 13.49 -1.53
CA ALA A 413 -0.04 13.58 -2.97
C ALA A 413 -1.33 14.31 -3.35
N MET A 414 -2.43 14.01 -2.66
CA MET A 414 -3.72 14.61 -2.96
C MET A 414 -3.87 16.05 -2.48
N ASN A 415 -3.22 16.44 -1.38
CA ASN A 415 -3.45 17.76 -0.76
C ASN A 415 -2.29 18.75 -0.92
N ARG A 416 -1.09 18.28 -1.30
CA ARG A 416 0.12 19.10 -1.32
C ARG A 416 0.91 19.04 -2.62
N ASN A 417 0.70 18.04 -3.47
CA ASN A 417 1.41 17.95 -4.75
C ASN A 417 0.57 18.49 -5.89
N ARG A 418 1.24 19.11 -6.86
CA ARG A 418 0.64 19.44 -8.15
C ARG A 418 0.59 18.18 -8.99
N GLU A 419 -0.56 17.51 -8.97
CA GLU A 419 -0.81 16.27 -9.73
C GLU A 419 -1.84 16.48 -10.84
N MET A 420 -1.86 15.56 -11.81
CA MET A 420 -2.93 15.46 -12.81
C MET A 420 -3.32 14.02 -13.15
N GLY A 421 -4.57 13.85 -13.57
CA GLY A 421 -5.07 12.59 -14.10
C GLY A 421 -6.26 12.79 -15.02
N VAL A 422 -6.71 11.71 -15.65
CA VAL A 422 -7.91 11.72 -16.48
C VAL A 422 -8.77 10.49 -16.21
N ILE A 423 -10.06 10.73 -15.99
CA ILE A 423 -11.09 9.68 -16.03
C ILE A 423 -11.61 9.62 -17.46
N ILE A 424 -11.65 8.42 -18.04
CA ILE A 424 -12.19 8.14 -19.37
C ILE A 424 -13.39 7.22 -19.24
N HIS A 425 -14.54 7.66 -19.78
CA HIS A 425 -15.75 6.85 -19.90
C HIS A 425 -15.80 6.22 -21.29
N SER A 426 -15.31 4.98 -21.40
CA SER A 426 -15.37 4.20 -22.64
C SER A 426 -15.00 2.74 -22.38
N ALA A 427 -15.98 1.83 -22.40
CA ALA A 427 -15.73 0.39 -22.24
C ALA A 427 -14.66 -0.14 -23.23
N ALA A 428 -14.58 0.42 -24.44
CA ALA A 428 -13.58 0.02 -25.43
C ALA A 428 -12.14 0.37 -25.01
N ILE A 429 -11.94 1.46 -24.29
CA ILE A 429 -10.63 1.86 -23.74
C ILE A 429 -10.39 1.16 -22.41
N THR A 430 -11.39 1.13 -21.53
CA THR A 430 -11.31 0.48 -20.22
C THR A 430 -10.96 -0.99 -20.33
N GLN A 431 -11.50 -1.72 -21.32
CA GLN A 431 -11.15 -3.13 -21.54
C GLN A 431 -9.63 -3.35 -21.70
N TYR A 432 -8.91 -2.41 -22.30
CA TYR A 432 -7.45 -2.55 -22.48
C TYR A 432 -6.71 -2.53 -21.14
N TYR A 433 -7.11 -1.65 -20.22
CA TYR A 433 -6.54 -1.58 -18.87
C TYR A 433 -7.04 -2.71 -17.98
N LEU A 434 -8.29 -3.16 -18.17
CA LEU A 434 -8.86 -4.31 -17.46
C LEU A 434 -8.12 -5.60 -17.80
N ASP A 435 -7.81 -5.83 -19.07
CA ASP A 435 -7.00 -6.98 -19.51
C ASP A 435 -5.62 -6.96 -18.84
N ALA A 436 -4.99 -5.79 -18.75
CA ALA A 436 -3.70 -5.61 -18.07
C ALA A 436 -3.80 -5.84 -16.55
N TRP A 437 -4.83 -5.29 -15.91
CA TRP A 437 -5.09 -5.50 -14.49
C TRP A 437 -5.23 -6.99 -14.16
N HIS A 438 -5.91 -7.77 -15.00
CA HIS A 438 -6.01 -9.22 -14.80
C HIS A 438 -4.69 -9.97 -15.02
N VAL A 439 -3.79 -9.48 -15.87
CA VAL A 439 -2.45 -10.06 -15.99
C VAL A 439 -1.69 -9.87 -14.69
N ASP A 440 -1.73 -8.67 -14.11
CA ASP A 440 -1.04 -8.36 -12.86
C ASP A 440 -1.70 -9.03 -11.65
N TRP A 441 -3.04 -9.15 -11.64
CA TRP A 441 -3.76 -9.89 -10.61
C TRP A 441 -3.34 -11.35 -10.54
N ASN A 442 -3.14 -12.00 -11.69
CA ASN A 442 -2.79 -13.43 -11.75
C ASN A 442 -1.28 -13.66 -11.81
N ARG A 443 -0.47 -12.63 -11.61
CA ARG A 443 1.00 -12.73 -11.57
C ARG A 443 1.42 -13.41 -10.28
N LEU A 444 2.42 -14.28 -10.37
CA LEU A 444 2.94 -15.09 -9.28
C LEU A 444 4.45 -15.24 -9.47
N ASP A 445 5.21 -15.23 -8.38
CA ASP A 445 6.64 -15.56 -8.33
C ASP A 445 6.95 -16.53 -7.18
N ASN A 446 8.22 -16.77 -6.88
CA ASN A 446 8.62 -17.73 -5.85
C ASN A 446 8.82 -17.08 -4.46
N VAL A 447 8.49 -15.82 -4.28
CA VAL A 447 8.86 -15.05 -3.08
C VAL A 447 7.75 -14.17 -2.52
N THR A 448 6.74 -13.85 -3.32
CA THR A 448 5.59 -13.06 -2.90
C THR A 448 4.71 -13.91 -2.00
N ASP A 449 4.39 -13.33 -0.85
CA ASP A 449 3.46 -13.81 0.16
C ASP A 449 2.59 -12.60 0.51
N THR A 450 1.39 -12.57 -0.04
CA THR A 450 0.46 -11.43 0.00
C THR A 450 -0.09 -11.24 1.40
N ASP A 451 -0.45 -12.34 2.06
CA ASP A 451 -1.08 -12.29 3.36
C ASP A 451 -0.09 -12.59 4.50
N GLN A 452 1.21 -12.65 4.25
CA GLN A 452 2.28 -12.80 5.24
C GLN A 452 2.06 -13.95 6.22
N ASP A 453 1.56 -15.07 5.74
CA ASP A 453 1.41 -16.28 6.56
C ASP A 453 2.63 -17.20 6.46
N SER A 454 3.60 -16.91 5.59
CA SER A 454 4.80 -17.71 5.27
C SER A 454 4.63 -18.72 4.14
N LEU A 455 3.45 -18.80 3.52
CA LEU A 455 3.21 -19.56 2.30
C LEU A 455 3.36 -18.64 1.09
N THR A 456 3.99 -19.14 0.02
CA THR A 456 4.09 -18.30 -1.20
C THR A 456 2.77 -18.31 -1.98
N ASP A 457 2.35 -17.14 -2.48
CA ASP A 457 1.14 -16.97 -3.31
C ASP A 457 1.08 -18.02 -4.44
N LYS A 458 2.25 -18.32 -5.01
CA LYS A 458 2.38 -19.26 -6.11
C LYS A 458 2.07 -20.68 -5.68
N TRP A 459 2.58 -21.11 -4.53
CA TRP A 459 2.34 -22.44 -4.02
C TRP A 459 0.88 -22.60 -3.60
N GLU A 460 0.33 -21.60 -2.90
CA GLU A 460 -1.07 -21.62 -2.48
C GLU A 460 -2.04 -21.73 -3.66
N VAL A 461 -1.89 -20.84 -4.66
CA VAL A 461 -2.75 -20.84 -5.85
C VAL A 461 -2.59 -22.14 -6.66
N ALA A 462 -1.39 -22.72 -6.71
CA ALA A 462 -1.15 -23.97 -7.40
C ALA A 462 -1.82 -25.18 -6.70
N ASN A 463 -1.93 -25.14 -5.37
CA ASN A 463 -2.49 -26.22 -4.56
C ASN A 463 -3.95 -25.98 -4.12
N GLY A 464 -4.55 -24.84 -4.50
CA GLY A 464 -5.95 -24.53 -4.23
C GLY A 464 -6.23 -23.91 -2.85
N LEU A 465 -5.19 -23.40 -2.19
CA LEU A 465 -5.29 -22.51 -1.02
C LEU A 465 -5.56 -21.06 -1.47
N ASN A 466 -5.65 -20.14 -0.51
CA ASN A 466 -6.06 -18.77 -0.80
C ASN A 466 -5.08 -17.73 -0.25
N ARG A 467 -4.22 -17.22 -1.15
CA ARG A 467 -3.23 -16.13 -0.97
C ARG A 467 -3.69 -14.79 -0.40
N THR A 468 -4.91 -14.70 0.10
CA THR A 468 -5.49 -13.49 0.68
C THR A 468 -6.15 -13.79 2.02
N LYS A 469 -5.73 -14.85 2.71
CA LYS A 469 -6.34 -15.30 3.94
C LYS A 469 -5.31 -15.96 4.87
N ARG A 470 -4.72 -15.12 5.72
CA ARG A 470 -3.78 -15.54 6.77
C ARG A 470 -4.47 -16.38 7.85
N ILE A 471 -5.69 -16.00 8.28
CA ILE A 471 -6.34 -16.58 9.46
C ILE A 471 -7.53 -17.46 9.10
N MET A 472 -7.50 -18.70 9.57
CA MET A 472 -8.57 -19.68 9.41
C MET A 472 -9.71 -19.49 10.43
N PRO A 473 -10.94 -19.99 10.17
CA PRO A 473 -12.09 -19.78 11.06
C PRO A 473 -11.93 -20.34 12.49
N ASN A 474 -10.97 -21.23 12.70
CA ASN A 474 -10.58 -21.78 14.01
C ASN A 474 -9.63 -20.85 14.79
N GLY A 475 -9.16 -19.75 14.20
CA GLY A 475 -8.20 -18.81 14.77
C GLY A 475 -6.73 -19.21 14.63
N MET A 476 -6.45 -20.32 13.92
CA MET A 476 -5.09 -20.69 13.52
C MET A 476 -4.72 -19.98 12.22
N THR A 477 -3.44 -19.74 12.01
CA THR A 477 -2.93 -19.25 10.73
C THR A 477 -2.90 -20.39 9.69
N GLU A 478 -3.07 -20.07 8.41
CA GLU A 478 -3.18 -21.08 7.33
C GLU A 478 -1.87 -21.87 7.16
N ASP A 479 -0.73 -21.23 7.28
CA ASP A 479 0.61 -21.85 7.36
C ASP A 479 0.75 -23.00 8.38
N MET A 480 0.15 -22.87 9.57
CA MET A 480 0.16 -23.85 10.65
C MET A 480 -1.02 -24.83 10.60
N TYR A 481 -1.89 -24.69 9.60
CA TYR A 481 -3.07 -25.52 9.46
C TYR A 481 -2.74 -26.83 8.73
N ASP A 482 -3.18 -27.95 9.31
CA ASP A 482 -3.21 -29.26 8.67
C ASP A 482 -4.54 -29.38 7.92
N SER A 483 -4.46 -29.18 6.59
CA SER A 483 -5.62 -28.95 5.73
C SER A 483 -6.34 -30.24 5.35
N ASP A 484 -5.65 -31.39 5.29
CA ASP A 484 -6.23 -32.69 4.95
C ASP A 484 -6.28 -33.71 6.10
N GLY A 485 -5.66 -33.39 7.23
CA GLY A 485 -5.72 -34.13 8.49
C GLY A 485 -4.74 -35.30 8.57
N ASP A 486 -3.62 -35.24 7.86
CA ASP A 486 -2.62 -36.31 7.82
C ASP A 486 -1.48 -36.12 8.83
N GLY A 487 -1.46 -34.98 9.54
CA GLY A 487 -0.47 -34.62 10.54
C GLY A 487 0.64 -33.68 10.05
N VAL A 488 0.64 -33.26 8.79
CA VAL A 488 1.58 -32.27 8.25
C VAL A 488 0.87 -30.92 8.09
N ASN A 489 1.52 -29.83 8.48
CA ASN A 489 0.96 -28.48 8.26
C ASN A 489 1.38 -27.95 6.88
N ASN A 490 0.60 -27.01 6.34
CA ASN A 490 0.82 -26.41 5.03
C ASN A 490 2.26 -25.90 4.80
N THR A 491 2.87 -25.29 5.83
CA THR A 491 4.26 -24.79 5.74
C THR A 491 5.27 -25.92 5.50
N ASP A 492 5.10 -27.01 6.23
CA ASP A 492 5.97 -28.18 6.11
C ASP A 492 5.75 -28.88 4.77
N GLU A 493 4.52 -28.92 4.27
CA GLU A 493 4.23 -29.44 2.94
C GLU A 493 4.87 -28.61 1.83
N GLU A 494 4.81 -27.27 1.90
CA GLU A 494 5.51 -26.41 0.93
C GLU A 494 7.02 -26.66 0.93
N LYS A 495 7.62 -26.72 2.14
CA LYS A 495 9.06 -26.91 2.30
C LYS A 495 9.53 -28.30 1.85
N GLN A 496 8.71 -29.32 2.07
CA GLN A 496 9.06 -30.72 1.83
C GLN A 496 8.60 -31.22 0.45
N GLY A 497 7.71 -30.46 -0.21
CA GLY A 497 7.17 -30.77 -1.54
C GLY A 497 5.95 -31.69 -1.51
N GLY A 498 5.21 -31.72 -0.41
CA GLY A 498 3.90 -32.38 -0.28
C GLY A 498 2.77 -31.54 -0.88
N HIS A 499 1.52 -31.97 -0.67
CA HIS A 499 0.34 -31.32 -1.20
C HIS A 499 -0.76 -31.11 -0.14
N PRO A 500 -1.15 -29.85 0.17
CA PRO A 500 -1.96 -29.49 1.36
C PRO A 500 -3.36 -30.03 1.42
N LEU A 501 -3.90 -30.48 0.30
CA LEU A 501 -5.25 -31.05 0.24
C LEU A 501 -5.25 -32.57 -0.03
N LEU A 502 -4.11 -33.24 0.07
CA LEU A 502 -3.92 -34.65 -0.25
C LEU A 502 -3.08 -35.35 0.82
N ALA A 503 -3.75 -36.06 1.73
CA ALA A 503 -3.13 -36.82 2.82
C ALA A 503 -2.16 -37.96 2.38
N ASP A 504 -1.97 -38.13 1.07
CA ASP A 504 -1.14 -39.12 0.39
C ASP A 504 -0.82 -38.48 -0.97
N THR A 505 0.29 -37.74 -1.03
CA THR A 505 0.64 -36.86 -2.16
C THR A 505 0.87 -37.66 -3.45
N ASP A 506 1.55 -38.80 -3.37
CA ASP A 506 1.89 -39.61 -4.54
C ASP A 506 0.86 -40.72 -4.86
N GLY A 507 -0.04 -41.00 -3.92
CA GLY A 507 -1.15 -41.94 -4.04
C GLY A 507 -0.74 -43.40 -3.84
N ASP A 508 0.38 -43.68 -3.18
CA ASP A 508 0.93 -45.02 -3.04
C ASP A 508 0.35 -45.82 -1.84
N CYS A 509 -0.42 -45.14 -0.97
CA CYS A 509 -1.08 -45.59 0.27
C CYS A 509 -0.42 -45.19 1.59
N ALA A 510 0.83 -44.74 1.59
CA ALA A 510 1.41 -44.09 2.76
C ALA A 510 0.87 -42.66 2.88
N ILE A 511 0.71 -42.17 4.10
CA ILE A 511 0.35 -40.75 4.33
C ILE A 511 1.62 -39.93 4.49
N ASP A 512 1.59 -38.65 4.12
CA ASP A 512 2.81 -37.83 4.02
C ASP A 512 3.58 -37.78 5.34
N SER A 513 2.88 -37.69 6.48
CA SER A 513 3.52 -37.72 7.82
C SER A 513 4.33 -39.00 8.07
N VAL A 514 3.87 -40.15 7.57
CA VAL A 514 4.57 -41.45 7.69
C VAL A 514 5.77 -41.50 6.74
N GLU A 515 5.63 -40.96 5.53
CA GLU A 515 6.70 -40.89 4.54
C GLU A 515 7.86 -39.99 4.99
N ILE A 516 7.53 -38.84 5.60
CA ILE A 516 8.50 -37.92 6.20
C ILE A 516 9.29 -38.63 7.30
N ALA A 517 8.60 -39.28 8.25
CA ALA A 517 9.24 -40.00 9.34
C ALA A 517 10.12 -41.16 8.83
N TRP A 518 9.63 -41.90 7.83
CA TRP A 518 10.40 -42.97 7.19
C TRP A 518 11.66 -42.44 6.53
N ALA A 519 11.57 -41.40 5.69
CA ALA A 519 12.71 -40.79 5.02
C ALA A 519 13.76 -40.30 6.03
N GLN A 520 13.34 -39.63 7.10
CA GLN A 520 14.22 -39.22 8.20
C GLN A 520 14.93 -40.40 8.88
N SER A 521 14.21 -41.51 9.10
CA SER A 521 14.80 -42.74 9.68
C SER A 521 15.87 -43.35 8.77
N THR A 522 15.70 -43.30 7.44
CA THR A 522 16.71 -43.78 6.48
C THR A 522 17.99 -42.94 6.55
N ALA A 523 17.87 -41.63 6.79
CA ALA A 523 19.00 -40.72 6.93
C ALA A 523 19.87 -41.03 8.17
N LEU A 524 19.25 -41.54 9.24
CA LEU A 524 19.93 -41.94 10.48
C LEU A 524 20.57 -43.33 10.38
N ASN A 525 20.11 -44.18 9.46
CA ASN A 525 20.58 -45.56 9.33
C ASN A 525 21.60 -45.73 8.19
N SER A 526 22.88 -45.77 8.55
CA SER A 526 23.99 -46.01 7.60
C SER A 526 23.95 -47.34 6.83
N SER A 527 23.03 -48.25 7.16
CA SER A 527 22.86 -49.55 6.49
C SER A 527 21.79 -49.53 5.40
N VAL A 528 21.00 -48.45 5.29
CA VAL A 528 19.94 -48.24 4.29
C VAL A 528 20.36 -47.09 3.37
N GLU A 529 19.85 -47.08 2.13
CA GLU A 529 20.04 -45.93 1.24
C GLU A 529 19.26 -44.73 1.78
N ASN A 530 19.89 -43.56 1.82
CA ASN A 530 19.28 -42.35 2.33
C ASN A 530 18.26 -41.83 1.29
N VAL A 531 16.99 -41.78 1.68
CA VAL A 531 15.90 -41.27 0.86
C VAL A 531 15.64 -39.81 1.20
N ALA A 532 15.52 -38.95 0.19
CA ALA A 532 15.15 -37.56 0.41
C ALA A 532 13.64 -37.49 0.72
N ILE A 533 13.25 -36.64 1.68
CA ILE A 533 11.83 -36.45 2.04
C ILE A 533 10.99 -36.10 0.81
N PHE A 534 11.48 -35.20 -0.02
CA PHE A 534 10.82 -34.83 -1.28
C PHE A 534 10.55 -36.05 -2.18
N ASP A 535 11.52 -36.98 -2.28
CA ASP A 535 11.36 -38.17 -3.11
C ASP A 535 10.37 -39.16 -2.48
N ALA A 536 10.35 -39.30 -1.16
CA ALA A 536 9.35 -40.12 -0.45
C ALA A 536 7.94 -39.60 -0.77
N LEU A 537 7.68 -38.32 -0.55
CA LEU A 537 6.37 -37.69 -0.77
C LEU A 537 5.88 -37.70 -2.23
N ASN A 538 6.76 -37.86 -3.22
CA ASN A 538 6.43 -37.64 -4.63
C ASN A 538 6.65 -38.87 -5.52
N LEU A 539 7.22 -39.96 -5.02
CA LEU A 539 7.60 -41.13 -5.81
C LEU A 539 7.25 -42.44 -5.09
N GLU A 540 6.46 -43.27 -5.76
CA GLU A 540 6.11 -44.62 -5.25
C GLU A 540 7.33 -45.54 -4.98
N ASP A 541 8.51 -45.23 -5.53
CA ASP A 541 9.80 -45.95 -5.40
C ASP A 541 10.91 -44.90 -5.19
N ALA A 542 10.94 -44.35 -3.97
CA ALA A 542 11.79 -43.24 -3.58
C ALA A 542 13.26 -43.67 -3.36
N ASP A 543 13.51 -44.92 -2.98
CA ASP A 543 14.88 -45.48 -2.89
C ASP A 543 15.46 -45.93 -4.25
N GLY A 544 14.62 -46.00 -5.29
CA GLY A 544 15.01 -46.30 -6.67
C GLY A 544 15.49 -47.75 -6.87
N ASP A 545 15.14 -48.67 -5.96
CA ASP A 545 15.51 -50.08 -6.04
C ASP A 545 14.67 -50.88 -7.05
N GLY A 546 13.59 -50.26 -7.57
CA GLY A 546 12.68 -50.84 -8.55
C GLY A 546 11.47 -51.55 -7.93
N ILE A 547 11.25 -51.42 -6.62
CA ILE A 547 10.11 -51.93 -5.86
C ILE A 547 9.48 -50.75 -5.13
N LYS A 548 8.15 -50.65 -5.11
CA LYS A 548 7.51 -49.59 -4.34
C LYS A 548 7.83 -49.70 -2.85
N ASP A 549 8.01 -48.57 -2.19
CA ASP A 549 8.33 -48.54 -0.76
C ASP A 549 7.21 -49.15 0.07
N THR A 550 5.96 -48.82 -0.25
CA THR A 550 4.77 -49.44 0.36
C THR A 550 4.56 -50.92 0.00
N ASP A 551 5.05 -51.40 -1.14
CA ASP A 551 5.04 -52.84 -1.46
C ASP A 551 6.05 -53.62 -0.59
N LYS A 552 7.14 -52.96 -0.18
CA LYS A 552 8.24 -53.53 0.60
C LYS A 552 7.97 -53.45 2.10
N TYR A 553 7.46 -52.32 2.57
CA TYR A 553 7.32 -51.99 4.00
C TYR A 553 5.86 -51.92 4.47
N GLY A 554 4.89 -51.91 3.56
CA GLY A 554 3.47 -51.65 3.85
C GLY A 554 3.17 -50.16 3.94
N CYS A 555 1.87 -49.79 3.95
CA CYS A 555 1.42 -48.39 3.99
C CYS A 555 1.88 -47.63 5.25
N ASP A 556 2.23 -48.33 6.33
CA ASP A 556 2.73 -47.71 7.57
C ASP A 556 4.27 -47.56 7.57
N LEU A 557 4.95 -47.94 6.48
CA LEU A 557 6.41 -47.92 6.27
C LEU A 557 7.25 -48.49 7.45
N SER A 558 6.65 -49.38 8.24
CA SER A 558 7.03 -49.71 9.62
C SER A 558 8.19 -50.71 9.78
N ALA A 559 9.10 -50.82 8.80
CA ALA A 559 10.16 -51.84 8.83
C ALA A 559 11.58 -51.32 9.10
N VAL A 560 11.78 -50.02 9.41
CA VAL A 560 13.12 -49.46 9.65
C VAL A 560 13.55 -49.51 11.12
N ILE A 561 12.65 -49.81 12.06
CA ILE A 561 12.99 -49.97 13.48
C ILE A 561 13.06 -51.45 13.85
N ASP A 562 14.19 -52.10 13.56
CA ASP A 562 14.65 -53.26 14.33
C ASP A 562 15.84 -52.80 15.17
N THR A 563 15.58 -51.90 16.12
CA THR A 563 16.47 -51.74 17.27
C THR A 563 16.15 -52.89 18.22
N ASP A 564 17.04 -53.89 18.26
CA ASP A 564 16.96 -55.00 19.21
C ASP A 564 16.64 -54.47 20.64
N GLU A 565 15.46 -54.79 21.18
CA GLU A 565 15.10 -54.50 22.58
C GLU A 565 16.15 -55.07 23.56
N PRO A 566 16.65 -54.30 24.55
CA PRO A 566 17.30 -54.86 25.72
C PRO A 566 16.26 -55.26 26.78
N ASP A 567 16.25 -56.56 27.08
CA ASP A 567 15.54 -57.23 28.17
C ASP A 567 15.90 -56.63 29.55
N ASP A 568 14.85 -56.22 30.27
CA ASP A 568 14.69 -55.83 31.68
C ASP A 568 15.83 -55.11 32.49
N ASN A 569 15.40 -54.00 33.09
CA ASN A 569 15.64 -53.61 34.50
C ASN A 569 16.86 -52.73 34.85
N GLN A 570 16.54 -51.42 35.01
CA GLN A 570 17.17 -50.43 35.91
C GLN A 570 18.50 -49.77 35.51
N THR A 571 18.60 -49.32 34.27
CA THR A 571 19.37 -48.11 33.91
C THR A 571 18.71 -47.52 32.68
N VAL A 572 18.25 -46.27 32.72
CA VAL A 572 17.87 -45.52 31.51
C VAL A 572 19.11 -45.50 30.64
N ASP A 573 19.08 -46.21 29.52
CA ASP A 573 20.18 -46.23 28.58
C ASP A 573 20.10 -44.92 27.79
N PRO A 574 21.09 -44.01 27.90
CA PRO A 574 21.07 -42.74 27.18
C PRO A 574 21.08 -42.92 25.65
N ASP A 575 21.48 -44.10 25.17
CA ASP A 575 21.47 -44.44 23.75
C ASP A 575 20.23 -45.25 23.31
N ALA A 576 19.26 -45.48 24.21
CA ALA A 576 17.94 -46.03 23.88
C ALA A 576 16.90 -44.92 23.67
N ASP A 577 15.74 -45.28 23.14
CA ASP A 577 14.56 -44.45 22.94
C ASP A 577 13.42 -45.24 23.60
N ASP A 578 13.07 -44.85 24.84
CA ASP A 578 12.22 -45.66 25.72
C ASP A 578 10.72 -45.50 25.42
N ASP A 579 10.31 -44.38 24.82
CA ASP A 579 8.94 -44.04 24.43
C ASP A 579 8.70 -44.08 22.91
N LEU A 580 9.73 -44.44 22.13
CA LEU A 580 9.66 -44.78 20.71
C LEU A 580 9.11 -43.64 19.85
N ASP A 581 9.50 -42.42 20.20
CA ASP A 581 9.12 -41.20 19.48
C ASP A 581 10.18 -40.77 18.45
N GLY A 582 11.28 -41.53 18.33
CA GLY A 582 12.35 -41.30 17.37
C GLY A 582 13.53 -40.49 17.92
N ILE A 583 13.43 -39.97 19.15
CA ILE A 583 14.50 -39.23 19.82
C ILE A 583 15.11 -40.10 20.93
N LEU A 584 16.43 -40.28 20.89
CA LEU A 584 17.12 -41.05 21.94
C LEU A 584 17.00 -40.34 23.29
N ASN A 585 16.82 -41.09 24.38
CA ASN A 585 16.73 -40.65 25.78
C ASN A 585 17.79 -39.61 26.23
N LYS A 586 18.95 -39.51 25.56
CA LYS A 586 19.98 -38.48 25.85
C LYS A 586 19.71 -37.11 25.22
N PHE A 587 18.84 -37.08 24.22
CA PHE A 587 18.43 -35.92 23.44
C PHE A 587 16.95 -35.61 23.63
N ASP A 588 16.17 -36.57 24.11
CA ASP A 588 14.76 -36.40 24.44
C ASP A 588 14.59 -35.57 25.73
N LEU A 589 13.86 -34.46 25.60
CA LEU A 589 13.48 -33.55 26.67
C LEU A 589 12.09 -33.83 27.24
N CYS A 590 11.29 -34.67 26.58
CA CYS A 590 9.90 -34.97 26.89
C CYS A 590 9.63 -36.49 26.98
N PRO A 591 10.19 -37.17 27.99
CA PRO A 591 9.99 -38.61 28.14
C PRO A 591 8.52 -38.97 28.42
N ASP A 592 8.13 -40.17 27.98
CA ASP A 592 6.77 -40.74 28.00
C ASP A 592 5.84 -40.17 26.91
N THR A 593 6.37 -39.76 25.76
CA THR A 593 5.57 -39.38 24.59
C THR A 593 4.75 -40.58 24.07
N GLU A 594 3.53 -40.33 23.57
CA GLU A 594 2.70 -41.41 23.04
C GLU A 594 3.39 -42.03 21.82
N VAL A 595 3.67 -43.34 21.91
CA VAL A 595 4.31 -44.14 20.85
C VAL A 595 3.63 -43.89 19.49
N GLY A 596 4.36 -43.28 18.56
CA GLY A 596 3.87 -42.94 17.22
C GLY A 596 3.18 -41.57 17.06
N GLY A 597 3.25 -40.70 18.08
CA GLY A 597 2.86 -39.29 17.98
C GLY A 597 3.98 -38.42 17.38
N LEU A 598 3.62 -37.31 16.74
CA LEU A 598 4.59 -36.36 16.17
C LEU A 598 5.26 -35.56 17.30
N THR A 599 6.59 -35.47 17.23
CA THR A 599 7.43 -34.72 18.17
C THR A 599 8.25 -33.66 17.46
N ASP A 600 8.61 -32.61 18.19
CA ASP A 600 9.62 -31.66 17.73
C ASP A 600 11.05 -32.24 17.84
N LEU A 601 12.07 -31.45 17.50
CA LEU A 601 13.48 -31.88 17.55
C LEU A 601 13.97 -32.30 18.94
N ASP A 602 13.19 -31.99 19.98
CA ASP A 602 13.47 -32.24 21.37
C ASP A 602 12.65 -33.42 21.95
N GLY A 603 11.85 -34.12 21.14
CA GLY A 603 11.04 -35.29 21.56
C GLY A 603 9.68 -34.93 22.15
N CYS A 604 9.23 -33.68 22.02
CA CYS A 604 7.99 -33.23 22.65
C CYS A 604 6.80 -33.27 21.69
N SER A 605 5.70 -33.94 22.08
CA SER A 605 4.43 -33.82 21.37
C SER A 605 3.80 -32.44 21.54
N SER A 606 2.88 -32.08 20.63
CA SER A 606 2.12 -30.83 20.71
C SER A 606 1.34 -30.66 22.03
N GLU A 607 0.85 -31.76 22.63
CA GLU A 607 0.18 -31.74 23.93
C GLU A 607 1.18 -31.54 25.09
N GLN A 608 2.35 -32.21 25.06
CA GLN A 608 3.42 -32.03 26.06
C GLN A 608 4.07 -30.65 26.00
N LEU A 609 4.20 -30.04 24.80
CA LEU A 609 4.68 -28.67 24.65
C LEU A 609 3.72 -27.66 25.29
N SER A 610 2.41 -27.91 25.18
CA SER A 610 1.39 -27.08 25.83
C SER A 610 1.42 -27.22 27.36
N ASP A 611 1.60 -28.44 27.89
CA ASP A 611 1.68 -28.70 29.32
C ASP A 611 3.00 -28.18 29.95
N ASN A 612 4.11 -28.25 29.22
CA ASN A 612 5.41 -27.73 29.67
C ASN A 612 5.48 -26.19 29.65
N ALA A 613 4.73 -25.55 28.75
CA ALA A 613 4.53 -24.10 28.78
C ALA A 613 3.78 -23.63 30.05
N ASP A 614 2.82 -24.43 30.53
CA ASP A 614 2.05 -24.16 31.76
C ASP A 614 2.80 -24.53 33.06
N ALA A 615 3.81 -25.42 32.98
CA ALA A 615 4.57 -25.88 34.15
C ALA A 615 5.69 -24.93 34.61
N SER A 616 5.96 -23.83 33.89
CA SER A 616 6.97 -22.82 34.25
C SER A 616 6.46 -21.78 35.27
N ASP A 617 5.49 -22.10 36.12
CA ASP A 617 5.06 -21.22 37.21
C ASP A 617 5.79 -21.60 38.52
N GLY A 618 6.89 -20.89 38.74
CA GLY A 618 7.97 -21.22 39.67
C GLY A 618 7.58 -21.53 41.11
N GLU A 619 8.25 -22.56 41.62
CA GLU A 619 8.27 -22.96 43.02
C GLU A 619 8.69 -21.80 43.96
N LYS A 620 8.00 -21.73 45.10
CA LYS A 620 8.07 -20.70 46.15
C LYS A 620 9.49 -20.36 46.61
N ASP A 621 9.88 -19.09 46.51
CA ASP A 621 10.86 -18.52 47.46
C ASP A 621 10.61 -17.04 47.81
N ASN A 622 10.57 -16.76 49.12
CA ASN A 622 9.91 -15.59 49.71
C ASN A 622 10.94 -14.59 50.23
N THR A 623 11.74 -13.99 49.33
CA THR A 623 12.74 -12.96 49.69
C THR A 623 13.06 -12.01 48.52
N GLY A 624 12.12 -11.18 48.07
CA GLY A 624 12.39 -10.26 46.94
C GLY A 624 11.52 -9.00 46.82
N SER A 625 10.62 -8.72 47.78
CA SER A 625 9.53 -7.75 47.59
C SER A 625 9.94 -6.27 47.53
N ASN A 626 11.14 -5.89 47.99
CA ASN A 626 11.60 -4.49 47.93
C ASN A 626 12.59 -4.18 46.80
N SER A 627 13.22 -5.20 46.21
CA SER A 627 14.16 -5.03 45.10
C SER A 627 13.45 -5.02 43.75
N MET A 628 12.36 -5.78 43.60
CA MET A 628 11.59 -5.88 42.36
C MET A 628 10.85 -4.58 42.01
N LEU A 629 10.31 -3.88 43.02
CA LEU A 629 9.60 -2.60 42.83
C LEU A 629 10.53 -1.48 42.29
N ILE A 630 11.80 -1.47 42.71
CA ILE A 630 12.77 -0.49 42.25
C ILE A 630 13.20 -0.80 40.81
N VAL A 631 13.37 -2.07 40.47
CA VAL A 631 13.69 -2.49 39.10
C VAL A 631 12.52 -2.22 38.16
N MET A 632 11.28 -2.47 38.58
CA MET A 632 10.07 -2.14 37.80
C MET A 632 9.90 -0.63 37.59
N LEU A 633 10.17 0.21 38.60
CA LEU A 633 10.12 1.67 38.45
C LEU A 633 11.20 2.19 37.50
N VAL A 634 12.40 1.62 37.54
CA VAL A 634 13.48 1.99 36.61
C VAL A 634 13.16 1.50 35.20
N ALA A 635 12.63 0.27 35.04
CA ALA A 635 12.18 -0.26 33.76
C ALA A 635 11.04 0.59 33.17
N ALA A 636 10.05 1.00 33.98
CA ALA A 636 8.95 1.86 33.53
C ALA A 636 9.45 3.24 33.04
N ILE A 637 10.47 3.82 33.70
CA ILE A 637 11.09 5.07 33.25
C ILE A 637 11.87 4.86 31.94
N PHE A 638 12.57 3.73 31.79
CA PHE A 638 13.27 3.40 30.55
C PHE A 638 12.29 3.09 29.41
N CYS A 639 11.20 2.39 29.66
CA CYS A 639 10.15 2.12 28.68
C CYS A 639 9.39 3.39 28.30
N ALA A 640 9.08 4.29 29.25
CA ALA A 640 8.49 5.59 28.92
C ALA A 640 9.47 6.48 28.13
N GLY A 641 10.77 6.43 28.46
CA GLY A 641 11.81 7.11 27.70
C GLY A 641 11.97 6.54 26.29
N ALA A 642 11.98 5.22 26.15
CA ALA A 642 12.03 4.53 24.86
C ALA A 642 10.75 4.78 24.05
N PHE A 643 9.57 4.75 24.66
CA PHE A 643 8.29 5.07 24.02
C PHE A 643 8.24 6.52 23.55
N LEU A 644 8.73 7.49 24.33
CA LEU A 644 8.80 8.88 23.89
C LEU A 644 9.83 9.10 22.78
N ILE A 645 10.94 8.36 22.80
CA ILE A 645 11.95 8.38 21.73
C ILE A 645 11.40 7.70 20.48
N LEU A 646 10.74 6.55 20.60
CA LEU A 646 10.09 5.83 19.51
C LEU A 646 8.95 6.66 18.94
N LYS A 647 8.08 7.24 19.76
CA LYS A 647 7.02 8.15 19.28
C LYS A 647 7.56 9.43 18.64
N GLN A 648 8.73 9.92 19.07
CA GLN A 648 9.42 11.02 18.39
C GLN A 648 10.12 10.58 17.10
N LEU A 649 10.58 9.33 17.01
CA LEU A 649 11.16 8.75 15.81
C LEU A 649 10.06 8.40 14.80
N GLU A 650 8.94 7.86 15.25
CA GLU A 650 7.71 7.57 14.52
C GLU A 650 7.05 8.85 14.01
N SER A 651 6.94 9.90 14.83
CA SER A 651 6.50 11.23 14.36
C SER A 651 7.43 11.85 13.32
N LYS A 652 8.75 11.60 13.41
CA LYS A 652 9.72 12.04 12.40
C LYS A 652 9.77 11.14 11.18
N ALA A 653 9.49 9.84 11.35
CA ALA A 653 9.42 8.84 10.31
C ALA A 653 8.14 9.03 9.50
N SER A 654 6.98 9.25 10.13
CA SER A 654 5.72 9.67 9.50
C SER A 654 5.89 11.02 8.77
N GLN A 655 6.51 12.04 9.38
CA GLN A 655 6.83 13.27 8.63
C GLN A 655 7.82 13.06 7.48
N ALA A 656 8.73 12.09 7.58
CA ALA A 656 9.62 11.74 6.48
C ALA A 656 8.90 10.88 5.42
N LYS A 657 7.99 9.99 5.82
CA LYS A 657 7.19 9.07 5.00
C LYS A 657 6.13 9.83 4.19
N ASP A 658 5.49 10.83 4.80
CA ASP A 658 4.60 11.80 4.14
C ASP A 658 5.32 12.78 3.18
N LEU A 659 6.63 12.98 3.38
CA LEU A 659 7.49 13.69 2.43
C LEU A 659 8.01 12.74 1.34
N VAL A 660 8.05 11.44 1.58
CA VAL A 660 8.85 10.45 0.84
C VAL A 660 7.98 9.22 0.56
N SER A 661 7.27 9.21 -0.56
CA SER A 661 6.92 7.94 -1.22
C SER A 661 8.07 7.54 -2.16
N ILE A 662 9.16 7.03 -1.57
CA ILE A 662 9.89 5.87 -2.12
C ILE A 662 10.59 6.09 -3.49
N GLU A 663 11.46 7.10 -3.62
CA GLU A 663 12.50 7.12 -4.69
C GLU A 663 13.92 6.78 -4.18
N GLU A 664 14.17 6.83 -2.87
CA GLU A 664 15.43 6.34 -2.28
C GLU A 664 15.65 4.83 -2.52
N GLN A 665 14.56 4.11 -2.72
CA GLN A 665 14.52 2.65 -2.85
C GLN A 665 14.62 2.18 -4.32
N GLU A 666 14.55 3.10 -5.29
CA GLU A 666 14.86 2.83 -6.70
C GLU A 666 16.37 2.59 -6.93
N MET A 667 17.23 3.08 -6.03
CA MET A 667 18.68 2.88 -6.14
C MET A 667 19.17 1.52 -5.62
N MET A 668 18.50 0.91 -4.63
CA MET A 668 18.92 -0.38 -4.05
C MET A 668 18.84 -1.56 -5.05
N LEU A 669 17.97 -1.46 -6.05
CA LEU A 669 17.85 -2.46 -7.13
C LEU A 669 18.98 -2.39 -8.16
N MET A 670 19.78 -1.32 -8.20
CA MET A 670 20.98 -1.25 -9.06
C MET A 670 22.23 -1.85 -8.41
N GLU A 671 22.26 -2.05 -7.08
CA GLU A 671 23.45 -2.58 -6.38
C GLU A 671 23.44 -4.10 -6.16
N ASN A 672 22.29 -4.79 -6.16
CA ASN A 672 22.22 -6.23 -5.92
C ASN A 672 22.32 -7.11 -7.19
N SER A 673 23.38 -6.89 -7.99
CA SER A 673 23.80 -7.85 -9.03
C SER A 673 24.96 -8.76 -8.60
N GLU A 674 25.30 -8.81 -7.31
CA GLU A 674 26.27 -9.78 -6.78
C GLU A 674 25.71 -10.52 -5.56
N ALA A 675 25.87 -11.84 -5.58
CA ALA A 675 25.28 -12.83 -4.68
C ALA A 675 25.52 -12.55 -3.18
N VAL A 676 24.47 -12.71 -2.38
CA VAL A 676 24.53 -12.66 -0.90
C VAL A 676 24.66 -14.08 -0.36
N ASP A 677 25.65 -14.27 0.51
CA ASP A 677 25.89 -15.45 1.33
C ASP A 677 25.08 -15.29 2.64
N THR A 678 24.40 -16.36 3.06
CA THR A 678 23.45 -16.44 4.18
C THR A 678 24.16 -16.49 5.54
N GLU A 679 23.78 -15.65 6.52
CA GLU A 679 23.92 -15.98 7.95
C GLU A 679 22.76 -15.43 8.81
N GLU A 680 22.15 -16.38 9.52
CA GLU A 680 21.16 -16.36 10.62
C GLU A 680 21.16 -15.15 11.57
N TRP A 681 19.97 -14.62 11.86
CA TRP A 681 19.68 -13.84 13.07
C TRP A 681 18.36 -14.30 13.71
N SER A 682 18.50 -15.03 14.82
CA SER A 682 17.42 -15.41 15.73
C SER A 682 16.97 -14.24 16.61
N MET A 683 15.66 -13.95 16.66
CA MET A 683 15.06 -12.98 17.58
C MET A 683 14.52 -13.66 18.86
N PRO A 684 14.56 -12.99 20.03
CA PRO A 684 14.05 -13.54 21.28
C PRO A 684 12.55 -13.26 21.47
N VAL A 685 11.79 -14.32 21.75
CA VAL A 685 10.35 -14.33 22.06
C VAL A 685 10.09 -13.69 23.44
N LEU A 686 9.11 -12.78 23.51
CA LEU A 686 8.62 -12.14 24.72
C LEU A 686 7.26 -12.78 25.07
N ASP A 687 7.23 -13.58 26.14
CA ASP A 687 5.98 -14.10 26.70
C ASP A 687 5.19 -12.98 27.41
N GLY A 688 3.87 -13.08 27.33
CA GLY A 688 2.94 -12.10 27.88
C GLY A 688 1.62 -12.74 28.25
N SER A 689 1.63 -13.71 29.18
CA SER A 689 0.42 -14.29 29.75
C SER A 689 0.03 -13.60 31.07
N GLY A 690 -1.22 -13.13 31.16
CA GLY A 690 -1.96 -13.06 32.42
C GLY A 690 -2.68 -11.75 32.73
N GLY A 691 -4.02 -11.74 32.56
CA GLY A 691 -4.90 -10.72 33.11
C GLY A 691 -6.38 -10.92 32.75
N GLU A 692 -7.11 -11.65 33.61
CA GLU A 692 -8.52 -12.03 33.53
C GLU A 692 -9.49 -10.95 32.97
N VAL A 693 -10.32 -11.38 32.01
CA VAL A 693 -11.49 -10.67 31.50
C VAL A 693 -12.57 -10.59 32.58
N ALA A 694 -12.78 -9.41 33.15
CA ALA A 694 -14.01 -9.08 33.84
C ALA A 694 -15.04 -8.61 32.81
N SER A 695 -16.16 -9.33 32.72
CA SER A 695 -17.33 -8.97 31.94
C SER A 695 -17.89 -7.60 32.38
N GLU A 696 -17.84 -6.58 31.52
CA GLU A 696 -18.62 -5.37 31.72
C GLU A 696 -19.75 -5.27 30.69
N ALA A 697 -20.96 -5.28 31.25
CA ALA A 697 -22.22 -5.09 30.58
C ALA A 697 -22.33 -3.66 30.04
N SER A 698 -23.04 -3.49 28.93
CA SER A 698 -23.45 -2.19 28.39
C SER A 698 -24.08 -1.34 29.50
N SER A 699 -23.39 -0.30 29.94
CA SER A 699 -23.95 0.70 30.85
C SER A 699 -24.09 2.02 30.10
N GLY A 700 -25.34 2.37 29.78
CA GLY A 700 -25.66 3.71 29.31
C GLY A 700 -25.38 4.74 30.40
N ILE A 701 -25.12 5.98 29.98
CA ILE A 701 -24.80 7.13 30.83
C ILE A 701 -25.86 7.26 31.94
N SER A 702 -25.42 7.35 33.20
CA SER A 702 -26.34 7.48 34.32
C SER A 702 -26.88 8.91 34.45
N ASP A 703 -28.10 9.08 34.99
CA ASP A 703 -28.67 10.40 35.31
C ASP A 703 -27.77 11.24 36.23
N ALA A 704 -26.92 10.58 37.03
CA ALA A 704 -25.96 11.24 37.91
C ALA A 704 -24.76 11.82 37.14
N ASP A 705 -24.40 11.21 36.02
CA ASP A 705 -23.34 11.69 35.14
C ASP A 705 -23.81 12.84 34.27
N LEU A 706 -25.05 12.78 33.74
CA LEU A 706 -25.69 13.89 33.04
C LEU A 706 -25.76 15.16 33.91
N ALA A 707 -26.02 15.00 35.21
CA ALA A 707 -26.10 16.13 36.14
C ALA A 707 -24.75 16.86 36.36
N LYS A 708 -23.61 16.26 35.99
CA LYS A 708 -22.27 16.88 36.08
C LYS A 708 -22.03 17.92 34.97
N PHE A 709 -22.83 17.92 33.90
CA PHE A 709 -22.66 18.75 32.70
C PHE A 709 -23.92 19.58 32.36
N PRO A 710 -24.29 20.60 33.16
CA PRO A 710 -25.55 21.33 32.96
C PRO A 710 -25.59 22.11 31.63
N GLY A 711 -26.29 21.60 30.63
CA GLY A 711 -26.42 22.22 29.31
C GLY A 711 -25.89 21.37 28.15
N TRP A 712 -25.25 20.24 28.43
CA TRP A 712 -24.91 19.23 27.42
C TRP A 712 -25.99 18.15 27.35
N GLY A 713 -26.29 17.68 26.14
CA GLY A 713 -27.17 16.54 25.91
C GLY A 713 -26.46 15.20 26.15
N GLU A 714 -27.24 14.14 26.32
CA GLU A 714 -26.72 12.76 26.50
C GLU A 714 -25.91 12.29 25.29
N ASP A 715 -26.33 12.68 24.09
CA ASP A 715 -25.66 12.47 22.81
C ASP A 715 -24.26 13.10 22.76
N VAL A 716 -24.11 14.31 23.32
CA VAL A 716 -22.84 15.02 23.36
C VAL A 716 -21.85 14.30 24.28
N ILE A 717 -22.31 13.89 25.47
CA ILE A 717 -21.47 13.18 26.44
C ILE A 717 -21.06 11.82 25.90
N GLN A 718 -22.00 11.09 25.26
CA GLN A 718 -21.71 9.79 24.66
C GLN A 718 -20.63 9.89 23.59
N ARG A 719 -20.66 10.93 22.74
CA ARG A 719 -19.64 11.13 21.71
C ARG A 719 -18.23 11.33 22.29
N TYR A 720 -18.10 11.98 23.45
CA TYR A 720 -16.78 12.09 24.10
C TYR A 720 -16.32 10.78 24.72
N LEU A 721 -17.24 9.99 25.27
CA LEU A 721 -16.93 8.65 25.79
C LEU A 721 -16.49 7.70 24.67
N ASP A 722 -17.16 7.76 23.51
CA ASP A 722 -16.81 6.96 22.33
C ASP A 722 -15.43 7.34 21.77
N ASN A 723 -15.00 8.60 21.98
CA ASN A 723 -13.64 9.08 21.69
C ASN A 723 -12.63 8.79 22.82
N GLY A 724 -12.95 7.87 23.74
CA GLY A 724 -12.02 7.37 24.77
C GLY A 724 -11.86 8.25 26.00
N TRP A 725 -12.69 9.28 26.20
CA TRP A 725 -12.64 10.12 27.40
C TRP A 725 -13.31 9.44 28.59
N THR A 726 -12.73 9.60 29.78
CA THR A 726 -13.42 9.23 31.02
C THR A 726 -14.36 10.36 31.47
N ILE A 727 -15.42 10.03 32.22
CA ILE A 727 -16.35 11.06 32.75
C ILE A 727 -15.64 12.06 33.67
N GLU A 728 -14.62 11.63 34.39
CA GLU A 728 -13.79 12.49 35.24
C GLU A 728 -12.98 13.50 34.40
N GLN A 729 -12.35 13.05 33.31
CA GLN A 729 -11.62 13.94 32.39
C GLN A 729 -12.56 14.93 31.69
N LEU A 730 -13.73 14.45 31.27
CA LEU A 730 -14.73 15.29 30.63
C LEU A 730 -15.25 16.36 31.61
N GLN A 731 -15.40 16.01 32.90
CA GLN A 731 -15.83 16.94 33.93
C GLN A 731 -14.79 18.04 34.18
N GLU A 732 -13.50 17.71 34.21
CA GLU A 732 -12.44 18.73 34.33
C GLU A 732 -12.45 19.68 33.12
N TYR A 733 -12.52 19.13 31.91
CA TYR A 733 -12.63 19.90 30.67
C TYR A 733 -13.85 20.84 30.68
N TYR A 734 -15.02 20.34 31.08
CA TYR A 734 -16.23 21.15 31.20
C TYR A 734 -16.09 22.28 32.23
N GLN A 735 -15.37 22.06 33.34
CA GLN A 735 -15.12 23.10 34.34
C GLN A 735 -14.12 24.15 33.87
N GLU A 736 -13.11 23.78 33.07
CA GLU A 736 -12.19 24.73 32.43
C GLU A 736 -12.92 25.64 31.43
N GLN A 737 -13.82 25.07 30.62
CA GLN A 737 -14.67 25.82 29.68
C GLN A 737 -15.57 26.87 30.36
N LEU A 738 -16.01 26.61 31.60
CA LEU A 738 -16.78 27.55 32.40
C LEU A 738 -15.93 28.66 33.03
N GLN A 739 -14.64 28.41 33.28
CA GLN A 739 -13.71 29.40 33.84
C GLN A 739 -13.20 30.37 32.77
N ASP A 740 -12.99 29.92 31.53
CA ASP A 740 -12.57 30.78 30.42
C ASP A 740 -13.70 31.68 29.87
N ASN A 741 -14.95 31.46 30.33
CA ASN A 741 -16.12 32.27 30.00
C ASN A 741 -16.56 33.26 31.10
N GLN A 742 -15.70 33.55 32.10
CA GLN A 742 -15.83 34.67 33.05
C GLN A 742 -14.82 35.78 32.79
#